data_AF-A0AAE4LEN7-F1
#
_entry.id   AF-A0AAE4LEN7-F1
#
_cell.length_a   1.000
_cell.length_b   1.000
_cell.length_c   1.000
_cell.angle_alpha   90.00
_cell.angle_beta   90.00
_cell.angle_gamma   90.00
#
_symmetry.space_group_name_H-M   'P 1'
#
loop_
_entity.id
_entity.type
_entity.pdbx_description
1 polymer ?
#
loop_
_entity_poly.entity_id
_entity_poly.type
_entity_poly.pdbx_seq_one_letter_code
_entity_poly.pdbx_strand_id
1 'polypeptide(L)'
;MTIRKKTVLDETLWGYEYLSDTFKESYINDIHIRYNIIEQLYSFLSILKDSPEYIKEIFILINEYVVKRRERVDLLNKEIGLMLKKNKRNNIDYSLHELVDRIHFLENKLTGSSDDKDDCLWSLIKLLCQKDFSIFAEAGYGKTHFACSLANNMLNRGLPILFLTGSQFRNCSSCESKLLEILNLPQGTLIDDIFDSMNFMGEIFHCKFPIIIDGLNESAPNEQRWKDELPPLRRKITERKNLLFITTCREKDEYIEVIYGRKKYTEVNNFVHLNGIEEKDLDKATERYFKKYNIHPTNIISSGVFNNPLLLKVFCITNRGRCDFELNDYSLASCMKDYSEQLLNMIATHNGRSDRLKRFKIESNLNKISQLIWERNNRCLNFYSDFASVFEEDTEKFLDEGMCFLLDRVGNEEQIQFSYDMVAGYHIAKSILDKYNDAKDFCNFIERNKDYLYGINRHTLAEDISKSLFYLVPLKFHKEWYELMPNENVIISSMDHLDIIIASESGRKALITLIGKNNLTSSIKEKICNSLFKRVYNQSNLKYISLFVPFFLNLTSKEFDLFWNFQFSNYSVLEHEKDLLSDRYWTKHFEIEDIITLATLLCGITDMEYRKKYHSQLFYWVEQDNSNLIFCQKLLSIKDPFIFESIISIVTGIGLRAKETSTINNCISILEDYLANYNSNHIVLLDDLETLYSYGEDLYGQTYDRNILYKNRDEFWKQSDIENFSFYQIYDYDYEKFNIRPLYAYSYKHDPNFTEEEVFGMLLTRILELGYDEEFYTELQTKENENSKYRRNQKCNYAYKYGRHALMELYGWMMLNLYIENEYKGTFRSSIIDIDPSSPCFKPLRSLITKSYMPRNLSDLPEWIKASSIEDMRNYFIKKLPRNEGDWILLKGYCNQNIENRYANLYMSGTSQLVPSDLGIEDVSKFYIHDVIDHDHAFAGELGWRLLEFTEEYDDFDNDSLPSIMAEYDFSSWNTNRFSYNNFFCLNPIIVRRIGLTFDLKTMTYYYNNEKVSEYFINGSDHFFYLRKDIVDAILSIYNVKLYHRIYERRIITSKSKDMPEIPEKFAEYEIDLFYDGNIDVNILSKE
;
A
#
# COMPACT_ATOMS: atom_id res chain seq x y z
N MET A 1 18.35 -15.64 3.46
CA MET A 1 19.07 -14.48 4.03
C MET A 1 20.31 -14.22 3.20
N THR A 2 20.34 -13.14 2.43
CA THR A 2 21.57 -12.58 1.84
C THR A 2 21.92 -11.38 2.70
N ILE A 3 22.60 -11.62 3.82
CA ILE A 3 23.18 -10.51 4.58
C ILE A 3 24.36 -10.03 3.74
N ARG A 4 24.14 -9.01 2.90
CA ARG A 4 25.25 -8.23 2.37
C ARG A 4 26.04 -7.76 3.58
N LYS A 5 27.33 -8.09 3.67
CA LYS A 5 28.23 -7.56 4.70
C LYS A 5 28.14 -6.03 4.62
N LYS A 6 27.33 -5.41 5.48
CA LYS A 6 27.29 -3.96 5.62
C LYS A 6 28.55 -3.56 6.38
N THR A 7 29.17 -2.46 5.99
CA THR A 7 30.19 -1.76 6.78
C THR A 7 29.54 -1.34 8.09
N VAL A 8 29.90 -1.99 9.19
CA VAL A 8 29.23 -1.82 10.49
C VAL A 8 29.76 -0.58 11.21
N LEU A 9 31.07 -0.37 11.18
CA LEU A 9 31.71 0.92 11.41
C LEU A 9 32.06 1.49 10.05
N ASP A 10 31.47 2.64 9.74
CA ASP A 10 31.89 3.39 8.56
C ASP A 10 32.94 4.40 9.00
N GLU A 11 34.17 4.22 8.54
CA GLU A 11 35.26 5.14 8.88
C GLU A 11 35.02 6.54 8.28
N THR A 12 34.07 6.66 7.34
CA THR A 12 33.67 7.93 6.71
C THR A 12 32.50 8.63 7.41
N LEU A 13 31.79 7.97 8.34
CA LEU A 13 30.67 8.57 9.07
C LEU A 13 31.12 9.39 10.30
N TRP A 14 30.50 10.54 10.48
CA TRP A 14 30.75 11.44 11.61
C TRP A 14 30.44 10.75 12.96
N GLY A 15 31.46 10.62 13.81
CA GLY A 15 31.38 9.83 15.05
C GLY A 15 32.56 8.89 15.26
N TYR A 16 33.10 8.31 14.18
CA TYR A 16 34.19 7.32 14.23
C TYR A 16 35.48 7.87 14.85
N GLU A 17 35.83 9.11 14.54
CA GLU A 17 36.99 9.85 15.10
C GLU A 17 36.91 10.03 16.63
N TYR A 18 35.71 9.98 17.22
CA TYR A 18 35.51 10.19 18.66
C TYR A 18 35.60 8.91 19.48
N LEU A 19 35.49 7.74 18.83
CA LEU A 19 35.58 6.42 19.44
C LEU A 19 37.01 6.13 19.89
N SER A 20 37.17 5.55 21.08
CA SER A 20 38.46 5.06 21.56
C SER A 20 38.97 3.89 20.72
N ASP A 21 40.28 3.82 20.51
CA ASP A 21 40.90 2.70 19.78
C ASP A 21 40.62 1.36 20.46
N THR A 22 40.58 1.35 21.79
CA THR A 22 40.18 0.18 22.58
C THR A 22 38.75 -0.28 22.28
N PHE A 23 37.82 0.65 22.07
CA PHE A 23 36.45 0.31 21.69
C PHE A 23 36.38 -0.18 20.25
N LYS A 24 37.07 0.48 19.32
CA LYS A 24 37.15 0.08 17.91
C LYS A 24 37.67 -1.36 17.76
N GLU A 25 38.80 -1.69 18.39
CA GLU A 25 39.40 -3.03 18.32
C GLU A 25 38.47 -4.09 18.93
N SER A 26 37.95 -3.83 20.13
CA SER A 26 37.06 -4.78 20.80
C SER A 26 35.75 -4.98 20.03
N TYR A 27 35.26 -3.95 19.36
CA TYR A 27 34.02 -3.98 18.60
C TYR A 27 34.19 -4.66 17.23
N ILE A 28 35.31 -4.44 16.54
CA ILE A 28 35.67 -5.20 15.32
C ILE A 28 35.80 -6.69 15.66
N ASN A 29 36.46 -7.03 16.76
CA ASN A 29 36.57 -8.41 17.21
C ASN A 29 35.20 -9.03 17.53
N ASP A 30 34.32 -8.29 18.19
CA ASP A 30 32.95 -8.72 18.45
C ASP A 30 32.19 -9.02 17.14
N ILE A 31 32.28 -8.13 16.15
CA ILE A 31 31.67 -8.32 14.82
C ILE A 31 32.23 -9.56 14.12
N HIS A 32 33.54 -9.79 14.19
CA HIS A 32 34.14 -11.00 13.62
C HIS A 32 33.60 -12.27 14.28
N ILE A 33 33.41 -12.28 15.60
CA ILE A 33 32.78 -13.40 16.31
C ILE A 33 31.36 -13.62 15.78
N ARG A 34 30.56 -12.56 15.64
CA ARG A 34 29.18 -12.63 15.11
C ARG A 34 29.13 -13.20 13.69
N TYR A 35 29.97 -12.70 12.78
CA TYR A 35 30.04 -13.23 11.41
C TYR A 35 30.56 -14.67 11.38
N ASN A 36 31.55 -15.03 12.20
CA ASN A 36 32.04 -16.41 12.28
C ASN A 36 30.93 -17.38 12.71
N ILE A 37 30.13 -17.02 13.72
CA ILE A 37 28.96 -17.83 14.13
C ILE A 37 27.99 -18.00 12.94
N ILE A 38 27.67 -16.91 12.23
CA ILE A 38 26.79 -16.95 11.06
C ILE A 38 27.37 -17.85 9.94
N GLU A 39 28.66 -17.72 9.62
CA GLU A 39 29.35 -18.53 8.61
C GLU A 39 29.40 -20.01 8.98
N GLN A 40 29.64 -20.34 10.27
CA GLN A 40 29.61 -21.72 10.75
C GLN A 40 28.23 -22.37 10.57
N LEU A 41 27.16 -21.59 10.71
CA LEU A 41 25.79 -22.02 10.44
C LEU A 41 25.49 -22.17 8.95
N TYR A 42 25.98 -21.25 8.11
CA TYR A 42 25.88 -21.42 6.67
C TYR A 42 26.63 -22.67 6.21
N SER A 43 27.83 -22.93 6.74
CA SER A 43 28.59 -24.15 6.51
C SER A 43 27.79 -25.38 6.89
N PHE A 44 27.18 -25.39 8.09
CA PHE A 44 26.29 -26.46 8.53
C PHE A 44 25.12 -26.71 7.56
N LEU A 45 24.38 -25.65 7.20
CA LEU A 45 23.24 -25.72 6.28
C LEU A 45 23.64 -26.16 4.87
N SER A 46 24.85 -25.79 4.41
CA SER A 46 25.35 -26.14 3.08
C SER A 46 25.81 -27.59 2.95
N ILE A 47 26.16 -28.24 4.06
CA ILE A 47 26.72 -29.59 4.07
C ILE A 47 25.65 -30.67 4.36
N LEU A 48 24.43 -30.32 4.81
CA LEU A 48 23.34 -31.25 5.16
C LEU A 48 23.82 -32.50 5.93
N LYS A 49 24.80 -32.33 6.83
CA LYS A 49 25.16 -33.38 7.77
C LYS A 49 24.28 -33.20 9.00
N ASP A 50 23.26 -34.04 9.10
CA ASP A 50 22.34 -34.17 10.24
C ASP A 50 23.05 -34.69 11.51
N SER A 51 24.12 -34.03 11.97
CA SER A 51 24.83 -34.42 13.21
C SER A 51 24.37 -33.55 14.39
N PRO A 52 23.70 -34.13 15.40
CA PRO A 52 23.35 -33.44 16.64
C PRO A 52 24.56 -32.91 17.42
N GLU A 53 25.78 -33.40 17.15
CA GLU A 53 27.02 -32.90 17.75
C GLU A 53 27.36 -31.47 17.29
N TYR A 54 27.21 -31.17 15.99
CA TYR A 54 27.57 -29.85 15.44
C TYR A 54 26.63 -28.74 15.94
N ILE A 55 25.33 -29.03 16.11
CA ILE A 55 24.35 -28.10 16.67
C ILE A 55 24.71 -27.74 18.13
N LYS A 56 25.23 -28.70 18.90
CA LYS A 56 25.68 -28.45 20.28
C LYS A 56 26.91 -27.55 20.35
N GLU A 57 27.87 -27.71 19.43
CA GLU A 57 29.05 -26.85 19.35
C GLU A 57 28.64 -25.40 19.06
N ILE A 58 27.73 -25.19 18.10
CA ILE A 58 27.18 -23.85 17.81
C ILE A 58 26.41 -23.30 19.02
N PHE A 59 25.62 -24.12 19.72
CA PHE A 59 24.90 -23.70 20.93
C PHE A 59 25.84 -23.24 22.05
N ILE A 60 26.96 -23.94 22.27
CA ILE A 60 27.98 -23.55 23.24
C ILE A 60 28.60 -22.21 22.85
N LEU A 61 28.99 -22.03 21.59
CA LEU A 61 29.58 -20.78 21.09
C LEU A 61 28.62 -19.58 21.25
N ILE A 62 27.33 -19.76 20.94
CA ILE A 62 26.34 -18.70 21.13
C ILE A 62 26.09 -18.44 22.61
N ASN A 63 26.06 -19.46 23.47
CA ASN A 63 25.93 -19.25 24.91
C ASN A 63 27.15 -18.52 25.49
N GLU A 64 28.37 -18.86 25.07
CA GLU A 64 29.58 -18.12 25.45
C GLU A 64 29.52 -16.67 25.00
N TYR A 65 29.01 -16.44 23.79
CA TYR A 65 28.75 -15.09 23.27
C TYR A 65 27.70 -14.35 24.12
N VAL A 66 26.59 -14.99 24.51
CA VAL A 66 25.54 -14.43 25.38
C VAL A 66 26.07 -14.12 26.78
N VAL A 67 26.88 -14.99 27.38
CA VAL A 67 27.46 -14.79 28.71
C VAL A 67 28.35 -13.54 28.74
N LYS A 68 29.12 -13.30 27.68
CA LYS A 68 29.99 -12.11 27.53
C LYS A 68 29.22 -10.83 27.16
N ARG A 69 27.89 -10.86 27.03
CA ARG A 69 27.07 -9.69 26.67
C ARG A 69 27.25 -8.52 27.63
N ARG A 70 27.30 -8.81 28.93
CA ARG A 70 27.43 -7.78 29.96
C ARG A 70 28.72 -6.96 29.78
N GLU A 71 29.84 -7.63 29.51
CA GLU A 71 31.14 -6.99 29.29
C GLU A 71 31.11 -6.04 28.08
N ARG A 72 30.41 -6.43 27.00
CA ARG A 72 30.26 -5.61 25.79
C ARG A 72 29.35 -4.41 26.00
N VAL A 73 28.24 -4.59 26.72
CA VAL A 73 27.33 -3.50 27.10
C VAL A 73 28.06 -2.50 28.00
N ASP A 74 28.85 -2.98 28.95
CA ASP A 74 29.66 -2.12 29.83
C ASP A 74 30.71 -1.34 29.04
N LEU A 75 31.35 -1.98 28.05
CA LEU A 75 32.30 -1.32 27.13
C LEU A 75 31.62 -0.23 26.27
N LEU A 76 30.45 -0.53 25.70
CA LEU A 76 29.64 0.42 24.92
C LEU A 76 29.17 1.59 25.78
N ASN A 77 28.63 1.34 26.96
CA ASN A 77 28.19 2.39 27.89
C ASN A 77 29.35 3.28 28.34
N LYS A 78 30.53 2.68 28.56
CA LYS A 78 31.76 3.42 28.86
C LYS A 78 32.16 4.32 27.69
N GLU A 79 32.08 3.82 26.45
CA GLU A 79 32.39 4.60 25.25
C GLU A 79 31.39 5.74 25.02
N ILE A 80 30.08 5.45 25.13
CA ILE A 80 29.01 6.47 25.07
C ILE A 80 29.25 7.53 26.14
N GLY A 81 29.59 7.13 27.37
CA GLY A 81 29.93 8.06 28.45
C GLY A 81 31.17 8.91 28.15
N LEU A 82 32.18 8.37 27.46
CA LEU A 82 33.34 9.13 26.99
C LEU A 82 32.95 10.11 25.87
N MET A 83 32.11 9.70 24.92
CA MET A 83 31.60 10.56 23.85
C MET A 83 30.75 11.72 24.39
N LEU A 84 29.85 11.44 25.34
CA LEU A 84 29.02 12.45 26.03
C LEU A 84 29.87 13.43 26.85
N LYS A 85 30.93 12.94 27.52
CA LYS A 85 31.87 13.83 28.25
C LYS A 85 32.70 14.72 27.33
N LYS A 86 32.90 14.32 26.07
CA LYS A 86 33.74 15.04 25.10
C LYS A 86 33.04 16.23 24.42
N ASN A 87 31.73 16.52 24.57
CA ASN A 87 31.22 17.85 24.11
C ASN A 87 29.82 18.36 24.57
N LYS A 88 29.65 19.68 24.42
CA LYS A 88 28.52 20.57 24.81
C LYS A 88 27.48 20.88 23.69
N ARG A 89 27.19 20.01 22.70
CA ARG A 89 26.21 20.30 21.62
C ARG A 89 25.38 19.08 21.18
N ASN A 90 24.10 19.34 20.86
CA ASN A 90 23.00 18.39 20.57
C ASN A 90 23.15 17.48 19.33
N ASN A 91 24.23 17.53 18.55
CA ASN A 91 24.30 16.76 17.28
C ASN A 91 24.78 15.31 17.43
N ILE A 92 25.39 14.93 18.56
CA ILE A 92 25.93 13.58 18.79
C ILE A 92 24.80 12.52 18.89
N ASP A 93 23.56 12.93 19.22
CA ASP A 93 22.45 12.01 19.45
C ASP A 93 22.10 11.14 18.24
N TYR A 94 22.04 11.70 17.02
CA TYR A 94 21.64 10.94 15.82
C TYR A 94 22.63 9.81 15.49
N SER A 95 23.94 10.07 15.56
CA SER A 95 24.97 9.08 15.26
C SER A 95 25.16 8.05 16.38
N LEU A 96 24.93 8.46 17.64
CA LEU A 96 24.84 7.50 18.76
C LEU A 96 23.63 6.57 18.57
N HIS A 97 22.47 7.11 18.19
CA HIS A 97 21.30 6.32 17.86
C HIS A 97 21.60 5.33 16.73
N GLU A 98 22.22 5.78 15.64
CA GLU A 98 22.57 4.90 14.52
C GLU A 98 23.58 3.80 14.90
N LEU A 99 24.63 4.11 15.67
CA LEU A 99 25.61 3.13 16.15
C LEU A 99 24.93 2.08 17.06
N VAL A 100 24.10 2.55 18.01
CA VAL A 100 23.33 1.71 18.91
C VAL A 100 22.35 0.83 18.13
N ASP A 101 21.64 1.39 17.14
CA ASP A 101 20.69 0.66 16.30
C ASP A 101 21.37 -0.42 15.45
N ARG A 102 22.55 -0.15 14.89
CA ARG A 102 23.34 -1.13 14.14
C ARG A 102 23.86 -2.26 15.05
N ILE A 103 24.33 -1.93 16.26
CA ILE A 103 24.75 -2.91 17.28
C ILE A 103 23.58 -3.82 17.64
N HIS A 104 22.43 -3.20 17.94
CA HIS A 104 21.20 -3.88 18.30
C HIS A 104 20.68 -4.73 17.15
N PHE A 105 20.68 -4.26 15.90
CA PHE A 105 20.21 -5.02 14.75
C PHE A 105 20.94 -6.36 14.59
N LEU A 106 22.28 -6.36 14.65
CA LEU A 106 23.07 -7.60 14.54
C LEU A 106 22.94 -8.49 15.78
N GLU A 107 22.80 -7.91 16.97
CA GLU A 107 22.61 -8.67 18.22
C GLU A 107 21.23 -9.34 18.24
N ASN A 108 20.19 -8.60 17.83
CA ASN A 108 18.82 -9.09 17.73
C ASN A 108 18.72 -10.31 16.83
N LYS A 109 19.46 -10.36 15.70
CA LYS A 109 19.49 -11.56 14.84
C LYS A 109 20.14 -12.78 15.49
N LEU A 110 21.05 -12.60 16.45
CA LEU A 110 21.70 -13.71 17.17
C LEU A 110 20.92 -14.14 18.42
N THR A 111 20.41 -13.19 19.22
CA THR A 111 19.90 -13.45 20.57
C THR A 111 18.48 -12.94 20.84
N GLY A 112 17.85 -12.25 19.88
CA GLY A 112 16.49 -11.69 20.01
C GLY A 112 16.45 -10.36 20.78
N SER A 113 15.44 -9.53 20.50
CA SER A 113 15.11 -8.33 21.31
C SER A 113 14.06 -8.68 22.38
N SER A 114 13.59 -7.71 23.17
CA SER A 114 12.42 -7.93 24.06
C SER A 114 11.15 -8.24 23.28
N ASP A 115 11.02 -7.69 22.09
CA ASP A 115 9.81 -7.66 21.27
C ASP A 115 9.83 -8.74 20.18
N ASP A 116 11.00 -9.33 19.90
CA ASP A 116 11.28 -10.19 18.74
C ASP A 116 12.09 -11.44 19.17
N LYS A 117 11.63 -12.11 20.24
CA LYS A 117 12.35 -13.24 20.87
C LYS A 117 12.39 -14.51 20.02
N ASP A 118 11.42 -14.67 19.12
CA ASP A 118 11.19 -15.95 18.45
C ASP A 118 11.98 -16.08 17.13
N ASP A 119 12.37 -14.97 16.50
CA ASP A 119 13.06 -14.91 15.19
C ASP A 119 14.58 -14.64 15.31
N CYS A 120 15.27 -15.34 16.23
CA CYS A 120 16.71 -15.26 16.36
C CYS A 120 17.40 -16.62 16.27
N LEU A 121 18.71 -16.58 16.03
CA LEU A 121 19.48 -17.80 15.86
C LEU A 121 19.56 -18.65 17.15
N TRP A 122 19.66 -17.98 18.30
CA TRP A 122 19.68 -18.66 19.60
C TRP A 122 18.36 -19.38 19.88
N SER A 123 17.21 -18.76 19.58
CA SER A 123 15.89 -19.41 19.75
C SER A 123 15.77 -20.64 18.85
N LEU A 124 16.20 -20.53 17.58
CA LEU A 124 16.23 -21.65 16.64
C LEU A 124 17.12 -22.81 17.12
N ILE A 125 18.34 -22.54 17.58
CA ILE A 125 19.26 -23.60 18.03
C ILE A 125 18.78 -24.21 19.35
N LYS A 126 18.22 -23.40 20.25
CA LYS A 126 17.57 -23.89 21.46
C LYS A 126 16.41 -24.83 21.13
N LEU A 127 15.58 -24.47 20.13
CA LEU A 127 14.51 -25.31 19.60
C LEU A 127 15.07 -26.64 19.06
N LEU A 128 16.14 -26.61 18.27
CA LEU A 128 16.80 -27.81 17.72
C LEU A 128 17.42 -28.71 18.81
N CYS A 129 17.79 -28.14 19.96
CA CYS A 129 18.35 -28.88 21.09
C CYS A 129 17.28 -29.41 22.07
N GLN A 130 16.02 -28.98 21.95
CA GLN A 130 14.95 -29.43 22.84
C GLN A 130 14.67 -30.93 22.68
N LYS A 131 14.26 -31.53 23.79
CA LYS A 131 13.94 -32.97 23.88
C LYS A 131 12.49 -33.23 24.25
N ASP A 132 11.71 -32.18 24.47
CA ASP A 132 10.29 -32.28 24.75
C ASP A 132 9.54 -31.07 24.18
N PHE A 133 8.35 -31.33 23.64
CA PHE A 133 7.42 -30.32 23.12
C PHE A 133 6.01 -30.59 23.61
N SER A 134 5.31 -29.55 24.03
CA SER A 134 3.87 -29.60 24.32
C SER A 134 3.13 -28.68 23.36
N ILE A 135 2.37 -29.27 22.45
CA ILE A 135 1.72 -28.57 21.35
C ILE A 135 0.29 -28.22 21.74
N PHE A 136 -0.02 -26.93 21.68
CA PHE A 136 -1.32 -26.36 22.00
C PHE A 136 -1.92 -25.71 20.76
N ALA A 137 -3.24 -25.78 20.66
CA ALA A 137 -4.02 -25.10 19.64
C ALA A 137 -5.50 -25.17 19.99
N GLU A 138 -6.30 -24.33 19.36
CA GLU A 138 -7.75 -24.46 19.32
C GLU A 138 -8.21 -25.74 18.58
N ALA A 139 -9.49 -26.07 18.71
CA ALA A 139 -10.09 -27.19 17.98
C ALA A 139 -10.07 -26.92 16.46
N GLY A 140 -9.70 -27.92 15.66
CA GLY A 140 -9.63 -27.79 14.19
C GLY A 140 -8.36 -27.15 13.62
N TYR A 141 -7.44 -26.65 14.45
CA TYR A 141 -6.22 -25.94 14.02
C TYR A 141 -5.04 -26.87 13.67
N GLY A 142 -5.27 -28.19 13.66
CA GLY A 142 -4.34 -29.15 13.04
C GLY A 142 -3.35 -29.85 13.98
N LYS A 143 -3.57 -29.90 15.30
CA LYS A 143 -2.70 -30.66 16.26
C LYS A 143 -2.47 -32.12 15.86
N THR A 144 -3.55 -32.86 15.67
CA THR A 144 -3.49 -34.26 15.20
C THR A 144 -2.90 -34.37 13.81
N HIS A 145 -3.22 -33.42 12.92
CA HIS A 145 -2.62 -33.39 11.59
C HIS A 145 -1.10 -33.18 11.64
N PHE A 146 -0.61 -32.30 12.52
CA PHE A 146 0.82 -32.12 12.78
C PHE A 146 1.45 -33.43 13.26
N ALA A 147 0.85 -34.06 14.28
CA ALA A 147 1.36 -35.28 14.89
C ALA A 147 1.43 -36.44 13.87
N CYS A 148 0.37 -36.65 13.10
CA CYS A 148 0.30 -37.64 12.02
C CYS A 148 1.23 -37.31 10.85
N SER A 149 1.35 -36.04 10.47
CA SER A 149 2.25 -35.59 9.39
C SER A 149 3.71 -35.85 9.76
N LEU A 150 4.10 -35.55 11.00
CA LEU A 150 5.42 -35.84 11.53
C LEU A 150 5.71 -37.35 11.51
N ALA A 151 4.76 -38.16 12.00
CA ALA A 151 4.89 -39.61 11.96
C ALA A 151 5.02 -40.16 10.54
N ASN A 152 4.17 -39.70 9.62
CA ASN A 152 4.23 -40.11 8.22
C ASN A 152 5.55 -39.69 7.55
N ASN A 153 6.08 -38.50 7.87
CA ASN A 153 7.37 -38.04 7.34
C ASN A 153 8.54 -38.92 7.82
N MET A 154 8.55 -39.28 9.11
CA MET A 154 9.54 -40.18 9.70
C MET A 154 9.51 -41.57 9.03
N LEU A 155 8.31 -42.15 8.90
CA LEU A 155 8.12 -43.45 8.26
C LEU A 155 8.56 -43.45 6.79
N ASN A 156 8.23 -42.40 6.03
CA ASN A 156 8.64 -42.26 4.63
C ASN A 156 10.16 -42.14 4.45
N ARG A 157 10.89 -41.70 5.49
CA ARG A 157 12.36 -41.65 5.52
C ARG A 157 12.99 -42.93 6.05
N GLY A 158 12.19 -43.94 6.42
CA GLY A 158 12.68 -45.17 7.04
C GLY A 158 13.22 -44.97 8.45
N LEU A 159 12.81 -43.92 9.15
CA LEU A 159 13.26 -43.57 10.49
C LEU A 159 12.26 -44.04 11.55
N PRO A 160 12.72 -44.42 12.77
CA PRO A 160 11.85 -44.95 13.81
C PRO A 160 11.05 -43.85 14.54
N ILE A 161 9.81 -44.18 14.92
CA ILE A 161 8.91 -43.31 15.70
C ILE A 161 7.91 -44.15 16.51
N LEU A 162 7.47 -43.63 17.67
CA LEU A 162 6.33 -44.15 18.43
C LEU A 162 5.21 -43.11 18.44
N PHE A 163 4.02 -43.48 17.95
CA PHE A 163 2.83 -42.62 17.92
C PHE A 163 1.70 -43.27 18.71
N LEU A 164 1.14 -42.52 19.67
CA LEU A 164 0.09 -42.95 20.59
C LEU A 164 -1.02 -41.89 20.63
N THR A 165 -2.27 -42.29 20.83
CA THR A 165 -3.39 -41.37 21.03
C THR A 165 -3.79 -41.31 22.50
N GLY A 166 -4.18 -40.13 23.00
CA GLY A 166 -4.58 -39.91 24.38
C GLY A 166 -5.82 -40.73 24.76
N SER A 167 -6.70 -41.00 23.79
CA SER A 167 -7.84 -41.90 23.93
C SER A 167 -7.47 -43.33 24.30
N GLN A 168 -6.26 -43.82 23.97
CA GLN A 168 -5.77 -45.14 24.38
C GLN A 168 -5.49 -45.23 25.89
N PHE A 169 -5.37 -44.09 26.57
CA PHE A 169 -5.11 -44.01 28.01
C PHE A 169 -6.37 -43.83 28.86
N ARG A 170 -7.56 -43.98 28.25
CA ARG A 170 -8.83 -44.07 28.98
C ARG A 170 -8.86 -45.34 29.84
N ASN A 171 -9.35 -45.22 31.08
CA ASN A 171 -9.59 -46.34 31.99
C ASN A 171 -8.37 -47.26 32.27
N CYS A 172 -7.12 -46.76 32.23
CA CYS A 172 -5.93 -47.55 32.56
C CYS A 172 -5.32 -47.22 33.94
N SER A 173 -4.68 -48.19 34.60
CA SER A 173 -4.15 -48.06 35.96
C SER A 173 -2.93 -47.15 36.09
N SER A 174 -2.02 -47.19 35.12
CA SER A 174 -0.89 -46.26 34.98
C SER A 174 -0.52 -46.08 33.50
N CYS A 175 -0.02 -44.91 33.11
CA CYS A 175 0.46 -44.65 31.75
C CYS A 175 1.58 -45.63 31.35
N GLU A 176 2.53 -45.91 32.26
CA GLU A 176 3.63 -46.84 31.99
C GLU A 176 3.14 -48.28 31.75
N SER A 177 2.22 -48.78 32.60
CA SER A 177 1.62 -50.10 32.39
C SER A 177 0.86 -50.18 31.07
N LYS A 178 0.15 -49.12 30.70
CA LYS A 178 -0.58 -49.06 29.43
C LYS A 178 0.37 -49.00 28.23
N LEU A 179 1.50 -48.32 28.34
CA LEU A 179 2.50 -48.26 27.29
C LEU A 179 3.14 -49.63 27.05
N LEU A 180 3.44 -50.39 28.12
CA LEU A 180 3.91 -51.77 28.01
C LEU A 180 2.87 -52.70 27.38
N GLU A 181 1.58 -52.50 27.71
CA GLU A 181 0.46 -53.23 27.11
C GLU A 181 0.33 -52.92 25.61
N ILE A 182 0.36 -51.64 25.21
CA ILE A 182 0.27 -51.21 23.80
C ILE A 182 1.43 -51.79 22.98
N LEU A 183 2.63 -51.86 23.55
CA LEU A 183 3.82 -52.42 22.90
C LEU A 183 3.89 -53.96 22.93
N ASN A 184 2.91 -54.65 23.56
CA ASN A 184 2.86 -56.11 23.70
C ASN A 184 4.13 -56.71 24.34
N LEU A 185 4.66 -56.07 25.39
CA LEU A 185 5.90 -56.49 26.04
C LEU A 185 5.68 -57.52 27.18
N PRO A 186 6.68 -58.38 27.50
CA PRO A 186 6.56 -59.38 28.57
C PRO A 186 6.32 -58.76 29.95
N GLN A 187 5.57 -59.48 30.81
CA GLN A 187 5.40 -59.10 32.21
C GLN A 187 6.74 -59.03 32.95
N GLY A 188 6.97 -57.94 33.68
CA GLY A 188 8.20 -57.67 34.42
C GLY A 188 9.23 -56.80 33.68
N THR A 189 8.98 -56.45 32.42
CA THR A 189 9.81 -55.49 31.67
C THR A 189 9.77 -54.11 32.33
N LEU A 190 10.92 -53.48 32.55
CA LEU A 190 10.99 -52.12 33.08
C LEU A 190 10.82 -51.11 31.95
N ILE A 191 10.12 -50.01 32.21
CA ILE A 191 9.91 -48.94 31.23
C ILE A 191 11.23 -48.30 30.77
N ASP A 192 12.23 -48.27 31.65
CA ASP A 192 13.55 -47.72 31.35
C ASP A 192 14.30 -48.57 30.30
N ASP A 193 14.19 -49.91 30.36
CA ASP A 193 14.79 -50.80 29.35
C ASP A 193 14.25 -50.50 27.94
N ILE A 194 12.98 -50.12 27.85
CA ILE A 194 12.32 -49.76 26.59
C ILE A 194 12.83 -48.43 26.07
N PHE A 195 12.92 -47.41 26.93
CA PHE A 195 13.45 -46.12 26.53
C PHE A 195 14.94 -46.20 26.18
N ASP A 196 15.74 -47.03 26.85
CA ASP A 196 17.15 -47.27 26.50
C ASP A 196 17.28 -47.97 25.14
N SER A 197 16.41 -48.94 24.87
CA SER A 197 16.33 -49.60 23.56
C SER A 197 15.98 -48.61 22.45
N MET A 198 14.98 -47.73 22.66
CA MET A 198 14.61 -46.68 21.70
C MET A 198 15.72 -45.64 21.52
N ASN A 199 16.46 -45.31 22.59
CA ASN A 199 17.59 -44.40 22.53
C ASN A 199 18.74 -44.99 21.70
N PHE A 200 19.00 -46.28 21.83
CA PHE A 200 19.95 -47.02 21.01
C PHE A 200 19.50 -47.09 19.53
N MET A 201 18.20 -47.28 19.27
CA MET A 201 17.66 -47.16 17.91
C MET A 201 17.90 -45.77 17.33
N GLY A 202 17.61 -44.70 18.08
CA GLY A 202 17.92 -43.33 17.63
C GLY A 202 19.40 -43.12 17.31
N GLU A 203 20.30 -43.79 18.04
CA GLU A 203 21.74 -43.76 17.76
C GLU A 203 22.10 -44.43 16.43
N ILE A 204 21.60 -45.64 16.20
CA ILE A 204 21.83 -46.41 14.96
C ILE A 204 21.33 -45.66 13.74
N PHE A 205 20.14 -45.06 13.85
CA PHE A 205 19.51 -44.32 12.75
C PHE A 205 19.97 -42.86 12.66
N HIS A 206 20.92 -42.44 13.50
CA HIS A 206 21.43 -41.06 13.58
C HIS A 206 20.32 -40.02 13.66
N CYS A 207 19.26 -40.30 14.43
CA CYS A 207 18.08 -39.45 14.52
C CYS A 207 17.62 -39.25 15.97
N LYS A 208 16.77 -38.24 16.19
CA LYS A 208 15.96 -38.14 17.40
C LYS A 208 14.74 -39.05 17.23
N PHE A 209 14.63 -40.12 18.00
CA PHE A 209 13.46 -40.99 18.03
C PHE A 209 12.30 -40.25 18.71
N PRO A 210 11.22 -39.89 17.99
CA PRO A 210 10.08 -39.19 18.59
C PRO A 210 9.12 -40.18 19.25
N ILE A 211 8.64 -39.82 20.44
CA ILE A 211 7.54 -40.48 21.17
C ILE A 211 6.42 -39.45 21.26
N ILE A 212 5.34 -39.67 20.53
CA ILE A 212 4.21 -38.75 20.40
C ILE A 212 3.00 -39.29 21.15
N ILE A 213 2.39 -38.47 22.03
CA ILE A 213 1.06 -38.71 22.60
C ILE A 213 0.13 -37.58 22.14
N ASP A 214 -0.72 -37.89 21.15
CA ASP A 214 -1.66 -36.93 20.57
C ASP A 214 -2.96 -36.87 21.38
N GLY A 215 -3.41 -35.67 21.76
CA GLY A 215 -4.72 -35.45 22.37
C GLY A 215 -4.80 -35.84 23.85
N LEU A 216 -3.94 -35.29 24.72
CA LEU A 216 -3.99 -35.58 26.17
C LEU A 216 -5.38 -35.32 26.77
N ASN A 217 -6.07 -34.27 26.30
CA ASN A 217 -7.44 -33.94 26.70
C ASN A 217 -8.48 -35.01 26.31
N GLU A 218 -8.17 -35.95 25.41
CA GLU A 218 -9.07 -37.02 24.98
C GLU A 218 -9.00 -38.27 25.87
N SER A 219 -8.13 -38.26 26.89
CA SER A 219 -8.10 -39.28 27.95
C SER A 219 -9.26 -39.15 28.94
N ALA A 220 -10.21 -38.26 28.67
CA ALA A 220 -11.40 -38.05 29.48
C ALA A 220 -12.20 -39.34 29.72
N PRO A 221 -12.72 -39.57 30.94
CA PRO A 221 -12.73 -38.66 32.11
C PRO A 221 -11.51 -38.78 33.05
N ASN A 222 -10.42 -39.45 32.63
CA ASN A 222 -9.23 -39.69 33.46
C ASN A 222 -8.08 -38.70 33.19
N GLU A 223 -8.35 -37.55 32.57
CA GLU A 223 -7.33 -36.57 32.15
C GLU A 223 -6.50 -35.99 33.31
N GLN A 224 -7.07 -35.98 34.52
CA GLN A 224 -6.39 -35.53 35.75
C GLN A 224 -5.13 -36.34 36.09
N ARG A 225 -5.03 -37.59 35.60
CA ARG A 225 -3.85 -38.46 35.81
C ARG A 225 -2.56 -37.82 35.32
N TRP A 226 -2.64 -37.04 34.25
CA TRP A 226 -1.46 -36.52 33.56
C TRP A 226 -0.72 -35.51 34.41
N LYS A 227 -1.42 -34.84 35.33
CA LYS A 227 -0.82 -33.92 36.31
C LYS A 227 0.27 -34.60 37.13
N ASP A 228 0.05 -35.85 37.51
CA ASP A 228 0.98 -36.62 38.36
C ASP A 228 1.92 -37.51 37.51
N GLU A 229 1.43 -38.10 36.42
CA GLU A 229 2.17 -39.08 35.62
C GLU A 229 3.02 -38.48 34.49
N LEU A 230 2.66 -37.30 33.95
CA LEU A 230 3.39 -36.68 32.83
C LEU A 230 4.78 -36.16 33.22
N PRO A 231 5.00 -35.50 34.38
CA PRO A 231 6.33 -35.06 34.80
C PRO A 231 7.37 -36.18 34.94
N PRO A 232 7.10 -37.31 35.64
CA PRO A 232 8.08 -38.40 35.75
C PRO A 232 8.32 -39.09 34.40
N LEU A 233 7.29 -39.26 33.56
CA LEU A 233 7.44 -39.82 32.21
C LEU A 233 8.34 -38.94 31.33
N ARG A 234 8.08 -37.63 31.31
CA ARG A 234 8.88 -36.63 30.58
C ARG A 234 10.35 -36.70 31.00
N ARG A 235 10.62 -36.77 32.31
CA ARG A 235 11.98 -36.86 32.84
C ARG A 235 12.71 -38.12 32.33
N LYS A 236 12.08 -39.30 32.46
CA LYS A 236 12.67 -40.56 31.99
C LYS A 236 13.02 -40.50 30.50
N ILE A 237 12.16 -39.93 29.65
CA ILE A 237 12.42 -39.84 28.21
C ILE A 237 13.54 -38.82 27.92
N THR A 238 13.51 -37.63 28.52
CA THR A 238 14.43 -36.53 28.20
C THR A 238 15.85 -36.70 28.75
N GLU A 239 16.07 -37.56 29.75
CA GLU A 239 17.41 -37.92 30.24
C GLU A 239 18.25 -38.61 29.13
N ARG A 240 17.61 -39.26 28.16
CA ARG A 240 18.27 -40.00 27.07
C ARG A 240 18.67 -39.10 25.90
N LYS A 241 19.82 -39.37 25.26
CA LYS A 241 20.44 -38.46 24.26
C LYS A 241 19.61 -38.35 22.98
N ASN A 242 19.04 -39.46 22.52
CA ASN A 242 18.46 -39.60 21.18
C ASN A 242 16.93 -39.70 21.20
N LEU A 243 16.27 -39.44 22.33
CA LEU A 243 14.80 -39.41 22.41
C LEU A 243 14.25 -37.99 22.32
N LEU A 244 13.02 -37.87 21.81
CA LEU A 244 12.24 -36.64 21.73
C LEU A 244 10.80 -36.94 22.17
N PHE A 245 10.26 -36.21 23.15
CA PHE A 245 8.90 -36.39 23.64
C PHE A 245 7.96 -35.31 23.10
N ILE A 246 6.82 -35.68 22.52
CA ILE A 246 5.86 -34.71 21.97
C ILE A 246 4.48 -35.02 22.52
N THR A 247 3.82 -34.03 23.10
CA THR A 247 2.41 -34.12 23.50
C THR A 247 1.58 -33.10 22.75
N THR A 248 0.31 -33.41 22.50
CA THR A 248 -0.64 -32.40 22.01
C THR A 248 -1.82 -32.26 22.98
N CYS A 249 -2.36 -31.05 23.11
CA CYS A 249 -3.48 -30.74 23.99
C CYS A 249 -4.26 -29.54 23.46
N ARG A 250 -5.57 -29.47 23.74
CA ARG A 250 -6.36 -28.24 23.48
C ARG A 250 -5.88 -27.08 24.35
N GLU A 251 -5.86 -25.88 23.78
CA GLU A 251 -5.53 -24.62 24.46
C GLU A 251 -6.75 -24.08 25.21
N LYS A 252 -7.19 -24.78 26.27
CA LYS A 252 -8.28 -24.32 27.13
C LYS A 252 -7.84 -24.38 28.58
N ASP A 253 -8.01 -23.28 29.32
CA ASP A 253 -7.47 -23.13 30.68
C ASP A 253 -7.85 -24.30 31.60
N GLU A 254 -9.07 -24.83 31.51
CA GLU A 254 -9.52 -25.99 32.29
C GLU A 254 -8.73 -27.27 31.97
N TYR A 255 -8.44 -27.53 30.69
CA TYR A 255 -7.61 -28.68 30.30
C TYR A 255 -6.16 -28.47 30.75
N ILE A 256 -5.64 -27.26 30.66
CA ILE A 256 -4.26 -26.95 31.09
C ILE A 256 -4.12 -27.14 32.61
N GLU A 257 -5.09 -26.67 33.38
CA GLU A 257 -5.08 -26.81 34.84
C GLU A 257 -5.15 -28.27 35.27
N VAL A 258 -6.00 -29.03 34.60
CA VAL A 258 -6.22 -30.45 34.91
C VAL A 258 -5.05 -31.33 34.49
N ILE A 259 -4.44 -31.09 33.33
CA ILE A 259 -3.40 -31.96 32.76
C ILE A 259 -1.99 -31.53 33.19
N TYR A 260 -1.73 -30.22 33.27
CA TYR A 260 -0.40 -29.67 33.55
C TYR A 260 -0.27 -28.99 34.92
N GLY A 261 -1.39 -28.77 35.63
CA GLY A 261 -1.37 -28.03 36.90
C GLY A 261 -1.00 -26.55 36.74
N ARG A 262 -1.25 -25.97 35.56
CA ARG A 262 -0.92 -24.58 35.21
C ARG A 262 -2.18 -23.82 34.83
N LYS A 263 -2.19 -22.50 34.96
CA LYS A 263 -3.39 -21.70 34.63
C LYS A 263 -3.52 -21.47 33.12
N LYS A 264 -2.39 -21.32 32.43
CA LYS A 264 -2.33 -21.03 31.00
C LYS A 264 -1.28 -21.91 30.33
N TYR A 265 -1.50 -22.24 29.04
CA TYR A 265 -0.54 -23.03 28.27
C TYR A 265 0.85 -22.37 28.17
N THR A 266 0.91 -21.03 28.22
CA THR A 266 2.17 -20.27 28.22
C THR A 266 3.03 -20.50 29.46
N GLU A 267 2.46 -21.06 30.54
CA GLU A 267 3.19 -21.47 31.75
C GLU A 267 3.75 -22.90 31.64
N VAL A 268 3.43 -23.62 30.56
CA VAL A 268 3.96 -24.97 30.29
C VAL A 268 5.32 -24.85 29.59
N ASN A 269 6.32 -25.56 30.12
CA ASN A 269 7.66 -25.54 29.53
C ASN A 269 7.64 -26.14 28.12
N ASN A 270 8.42 -25.53 27.21
CA ASN A 270 8.61 -25.96 25.82
C ASN A 270 7.28 -26.08 25.04
N PHE A 271 6.36 -25.14 25.30
CA PHE A 271 5.11 -25.08 24.57
C PHE A 271 5.32 -24.62 23.12
N VAL A 272 4.48 -25.13 22.22
CA VAL A 272 4.36 -24.66 20.84
C VAL A 272 2.89 -24.40 20.59
N HIS A 273 2.56 -23.19 20.11
CA HIS A 273 1.19 -22.83 19.79
C HIS A 273 0.96 -22.90 18.26
N LEU A 274 -0.07 -23.61 17.81
CA LEU A 274 -0.45 -23.67 16.39
C LEU A 274 -1.59 -22.71 16.10
N ASN A 275 -1.33 -21.69 15.28
CA ASN A 275 -2.29 -20.66 14.87
C ASN A 275 -3.10 -21.02 13.60
N GLY A 276 -3.19 -22.30 13.23
CA GLY A 276 -3.84 -22.72 11.99
C GLY A 276 -2.96 -22.45 10.76
N ILE A 277 -3.58 -22.07 9.64
CA ILE A 277 -2.87 -21.64 8.41
C ILE A 277 -2.61 -20.15 8.51
N GLU A 278 -1.33 -19.76 8.53
CA GLU A 278 -0.94 -18.35 8.55
C GLU A 278 -1.16 -17.68 7.19
N GLU A 279 -1.45 -16.38 7.19
CA GLU A 279 -1.77 -15.58 5.99
C GLU A 279 -0.74 -15.75 4.86
N LYS A 280 0.56 -15.73 5.20
CA LYS A 280 1.68 -15.92 4.25
C LYS A 280 1.69 -17.28 3.53
N ASP A 281 1.04 -18.29 4.09
CA ASP A 281 0.98 -19.66 3.57
C ASP A 281 -0.42 -20.06 3.11
N LEU A 282 -1.41 -19.18 3.29
CA LEU A 282 -2.82 -19.41 2.99
C LEU A 282 -3.05 -19.73 1.51
N ASP A 283 -2.44 -18.97 0.61
CA ASP A 283 -2.56 -19.19 -0.83
C ASP A 283 -2.00 -20.55 -1.25
N LYS A 284 -0.81 -20.89 -0.74
CA LYS A 284 -0.15 -22.17 -1.03
C LYS A 284 -0.95 -23.34 -0.49
N ALA A 285 -1.52 -23.21 0.71
CA ALA A 285 -2.33 -24.26 1.31
C ALA A 285 -3.63 -24.45 0.52
N THR A 286 -4.31 -23.35 0.18
CA THR A 286 -5.53 -23.34 -0.62
C THR A 286 -5.29 -23.97 -2.00
N GLU A 287 -4.22 -23.58 -2.70
CA GLU A 287 -3.83 -24.15 -4.00
C GLU A 287 -3.62 -25.66 -3.92
N ARG A 288 -2.87 -26.14 -2.91
CA ARG A 288 -2.61 -27.58 -2.72
C ARG A 288 -3.89 -28.37 -2.44
N TYR A 289 -4.78 -27.81 -1.63
CA TYR A 289 -6.08 -28.43 -1.35
C TYR A 289 -6.94 -28.46 -2.61
N PHE A 290 -7.07 -27.35 -3.34
CA PHE A 290 -7.88 -27.28 -4.55
C PHE A 290 -7.37 -28.25 -5.62
N LYS A 291 -6.06 -28.33 -5.80
CA LYS A 291 -5.43 -29.34 -6.66
C LYS A 291 -5.79 -30.77 -6.23
N LYS A 292 -5.71 -31.08 -4.93
CA LYS A 292 -6.06 -32.41 -4.40
C LYS A 292 -7.51 -32.79 -4.62
N TYR A 293 -8.43 -31.83 -4.50
CA TYR A 293 -9.88 -32.06 -4.64
C TYR A 293 -10.42 -31.72 -6.04
N ASN A 294 -9.54 -31.41 -7.00
CA ASN A 294 -9.87 -31.01 -8.37
C ASN A 294 -10.86 -29.84 -8.44
N ILE A 295 -10.56 -28.77 -7.70
CA ILE A 295 -11.37 -27.56 -7.60
C ILE A 295 -10.68 -26.47 -8.42
N HIS A 296 -11.43 -25.83 -9.32
CA HIS A 296 -10.91 -24.81 -10.22
C HIS A 296 -11.80 -23.56 -10.14
N PRO A 297 -11.58 -22.67 -9.14
CA PRO A 297 -12.30 -21.41 -9.07
C PRO A 297 -11.84 -20.47 -10.18
N THR A 298 -12.72 -19.61 -10.67
CA THR A 298 -12.37 -18.53 -11.60
C THR A 298 -11.59 -17.41 -10.90
N ASN A 299 -11.94 -17.11 -9.65
CA ASN A 299 -11.26 -16.11 -8.81
C ASN A 299 -11.40 -16.47 -7.31
N ILE A 300 -10.41 -16.06 -6.51
CA ILE A 300 -10.42 -16.19 -5.04
C ILE A 300 -10.56 -14.78 -4.45
N ILE A 301 -11.70 -14.51 -3.81
CA ILE A 301 -12.08 -13.18 -3.32
C ILE A 301 -12.00 -13.12 -1.78
N SER A 302 -12.30 -14.22 -1.08
CA SER A 302 -12.23 -14.30 0.38
C SER A 302 -11.58 -15.62 0.81
N SER A 303 -10.30 -15.60 1.19
CA SER A 303 -9.57 -16.79 1.66
C SER A 303 -9.33 -16.80 3.17
N GLY A 304 -9.47 -15.66 3.87
CA GLY A 304 -9.08 -15.54 5.29
C GLY A 304 -9.79 -16.52 6.24
N VAL A 305 -10.98 -16.99 5.89
CA VAL A 305 -11.71 -18.00 6.68
C VAL A 305 -11.00 -19.38 6.62
N PHE A 306 -10.15 -19.62 5.61
CA PHE A 306 -9.32 -20.83 5.50
C PHE A 306 -8.10 -20.83 6.40
N ASN A 307 -7.87 -19.78 7.20
CA ASN A 307 -6.94 -19.82 8.33
C ASN A 307 -7.27 -21.01 9.26
N ASN A 308 -8.54 -21.41 9.34
CA ASN A 308 -8.94 -22.67 9.94
C ASN A 308 -8.77 -23.83 8.92
N PRO A 309 -7.77 -24.73 9.10
CA PRO A 309 -7.48 -25.80 8.14
C PRO A 309 -8.65 -26.77 7.96
N LEU A 310 -9.45 -26.96 9.00
CA LEU A 310 -10.60 -27.87 8.96
C LEU A 310 -11.73 -27.25 8.13
N LEU A 311 -11.94 -25.94 8.17
CA LEU A 311 -12.90 -25.26 7.30
C LEU A 311 -12.46 -25.33 5.82
N LEU A 312 -11.17 -25.13 5.53
CA LEU A 312 -10.62 -25.34 4.18
C LEU A 312 -10.90 -26.77 3.70
N LYS A 313 -10.71 -27.77 4.57
CA LYS A 313 -11.05 -29.17 4.26
C LYS A 313 -12.54 -29.34 3.98
N VAL A 314 -13.43 -28.81 4.83
CA VAL A 314 -14.89 -28.86 4.65
C VAL A 314 -15.26 -28.27 3.29
N PHE A 315 -14.77 -27.07 3.00
CA PHE A 315 -14.98 -26.40 1.72
C PHE A 315 -14.54 -27.25 0.54
N CYS A 316 -13.37 -27.88 0.63
CA CYS A 316 -12.86 -28.69 -0.46
C CYS A 316 -13.62 -30.02 -0.65
N ILE A 317 -14.16 -30.58 0.43
CA ILE A 317 -14.97 -31.79 0.37
C ILE A 317 -16.31 -31.50 -0.31
N THR A 318 -16.97 -30.39 0.06
CA THR A 318 -18.26 -30.00 -0.52
C THR A 318 -18.15 -29.57 -1.97
N ASN A 319 -17.04 -28.92 -2.34
CA ASN A 319 -16.80 -28.40 -3.70
C ASN A 319 -15.92 -29.33 -4.54
N ARG A 320 -15.76 -30.60 -4.17
CA ARG A 320 -14.93 -31.56 -4.93
C ARG A 320 -15.35 -31.61 -6.40
N GLY A 321 -14.39 -31.42 -7.31
CA GLY A 321 -14.62 -31.44 -8.75
C GLY A 321 -15.30 -30.18 -9.31
N ARG A 322 -15.60 -29.17 -8.48
CA ARG A 322 -16.28 -27.94 -8.90
C ARG A 322 -15.33 -27.07 -9.72
N CYS A 323 -15.81 -26.60 -10.86
CA CYS A 323 -15.10 -25.71 -11.77
C CYS A 323 -15.94 -24.43 -11.99
N ASP A 324 -15.31 -23.38 -12.49
CA ASP A 324 -15.95 -22.17 -13.01
C ASP A 324 -16.84 -21.42 -12.01
N PHE A 325 -16.33 -21.22 -10.79
CA PHE A 325 -17.04 -20.48 -9.74
C PHE A 325 -16.13 -19.50 -8.99
N GLU A 326 -16.70 -18.43 -8.43
CA GLU A 326 -15.96 -17.49 -7.59
C GLU A 326 -15.99 -17.91 -6.12
N LEU A 327 -14.83 -17.87 -5.47
CA LEU A 327 -14.70 -18.16 -4.05
C LEU A 327 -14.87 -16.88 -3.23
N ASN A 328 -16.07 -16.70 -2.69
CA ASN A 328 -16.50 -15.55 -1.91
C ASN A 328 -17.39 -15.98 -0.72
N ASP A 329 -17.86 -15.01 0.07
CA ASP A 329 -18.73 -15.30 1.22
C ASP A 329 -20.05 -15.98 0.85
N TYR A 330 -20.57 -15.75 -0.36
CA TYR A 330 -21.73 -16.48 -0.86
C TYR A 330 -21.43 -17.97 -1.02
N SER A 331 -20.29 -18.31 -1.65
CA SER A 331 -19.85 -19.69 -1.82
C SER A 331 -19.56 -20.38 -0.48
N LEU A 332 -19.06 -19.63 0.52
CA LEU A 332 -18.84 -20.13 1.88
C LEU A 332 -20.16 -20.38 2.60
N ALA A 333 -21.15 -19.48 2.49
CA ALA A 333 -22.49 -19.69 3.05
C ALA A 333 -23.19 -20.89 2.38
N SER A 334 -23.12 -20.99 1.05
CA SER A 334 -23.64 -22.15 0.29
C SER A 334 -22.95 -23.46 0.70
N CYS A 335 -21.64 -23.42 0.96
CA CYS A 335 -20.88 -24.58 1.40
C CYS A 335 -21.43 -25.15 2.72
N MET A 336 -21.94 -24.33 3.64
CA MET A 336 -22.50 -24.82 4.92
C MET A 336 -23.76 -25.67 4.70
N LYS A 337 -24.60 -25.28 3.74
CA LYS A 337 -25.74 -26.09 3.29
C LYS A 337 -25.28 -27.43 2.76
N ASP A 338 -24.33 -27.42 1.83
CA ASP A 338 -23.85 -28.64 1.17
C ASP A 338 -23.18 -29.58 2.16
N TYR A 339 -22.40 -29.03 3.10
CA TYR A 339 -21.77 -29.78 4.18
C TYR A 339 -22.81 -30.44 5.08
N SER A 340 -23.83 -29.68 5.50
CA SER A 340 -24.94 -30.19 6.30
C SER A 340 -25.67 -31.34 5.61
N GLU A 341 -25.94 -31.21 4.31
CA GLU A 341 -26.60 -32.26 3.54
C GLU A 341 -25.75 -33.54 3.42
N GLN A 342 -24.43 -33.39 3.24
CA GLN A 342 -23.48 -34.51 3.21
C GLN A 342 -23.37 -35.22 4.57
N LEU A 343 -23.28 -34.45 5.66
CA LEU A 343 -23.28 -34.97 7.02
C LEU A 343 -24.55 -35.78 7.30
N LEU A 344 -25.71 -35.19 7.02
CA LEU A 344 -27.01 -35.85 7.17
C LEU A 344 -27.05 -37.17 6.40
N ASN A 345 -26.52 -37.19 5.17
CA ASN A 345 -26.44 -38.40 4.37
C ASN A 345 -25.49 -39.44 4.98
N MET A 346 -24.34 -39.03 5.48
CA MET A 346 -23.36 -39.93 6.09
C MET A 346 -23.93 -40.62 7.33
N ILE A 347 -24.58 -39.87 8.22
CA ILE A 347 -25.17 -40.40 9.47
C ILE A 347 -26.42 -41.25 9.20
N ALA A 348 -27.21 -40.89 8.17
CA ALA A 348 -28.39 -41.64 7.77
C ALA A 348 -28.07 -42.90 6.93
N THR A 349 -26.82 -43.09 6.49
CA THR A 349 -26.43 -44.24 5.66
C THR A 349 -26.06 -45.44 6.54
N HIS A 350 -26.69 -46.58 6.29
CA HIS A 350 -26.36 -47.85 6.93
C HIS A 350 -26.14 -48.92 5.84
N ASN A 351 -25.04 -49.67 5.92
CA ASN A 351 -24.65 -50.68 4.91
C ASN A 351 -24.69 -50.17 3.45
N GLY A 352 -24.27 -48.91 3.24
CA GLY A 352 -24.22 -48.31 1.89
C GLY A 352 -25.56 -47.88 1.31
N ARG A 353 -26.66 -47.91 2.08
CA ARG A 353 -27.98 -47.37 1.68
C ARG A 353 -28.42 -46.26 2.62
N SER A 354 -28.87 -45.13 2.06
CA SER A 354 -29.40 -43.99 2.82
C SER A 354 -30.84 -44.26 3.27
N ASP A 355 -31.08 -44.21 4.58
CA ASP A 355 -32.42 -44.32 5.18
C ASP A 355 -33.10 -42.94 5.22
N ARG A 356 -34.16 -42.78 4.42
CA ARG A 356 -34.91 -41.52 4.31
C ARG A 356 -35.64 -41.14 5.60
N LEU A 357 -36.19 -42.11 6.32
CA LEU A 357 -36.91 -41.85 7.58
C LEU A 357 -35.93 -41.43 8.67
N LYS A 358 -34.78 -42.12 8.73
CA LYS A 358 -33.69 -41.74 9.63
C LYS A 358 -33.14 -40.35 9.32
N ARG A 359 -32.91 -40.03 8.05
CA ARG A 359 -32.49 -38.69 7.61
C ARG A 359 -33.46 -37.62 8.08
N PHE A 360 -34.77 -37.83 7.89
CA PHE A 360 -35.80 -36.89 8.34
C PHE A 360 -35.83 -36.73 9.87
N LYS A 361 -35.70 -37.84 10.63
CA LYS A 361 -35.60 -37.77 12.11
C LYS A 361 -34.39 -36.93 12.55
N ILE A 362 -33.23 -37.15 11.93
CA ILE A 362 -32.00 -36.40 12.23
C ILE A 362 -32.17 -34.92 11.91
N GLU A 363 -32.71 -34.58 10.74
CA GLU A 363 -32.95 -33.19 10.34
C GLU A 363 -33.91 -32.48 11.30
N SER A 364 -34.99 -33.16 11.70
CA SER A 364 -35.91 -32.66 12.74
C SER A 364 -35.20 -32.42 14.07
N ASN A 365 -34.33 -33.33 14.48
CA ASN A 365 -33.55 -33.21 15.73
C ASN A 365 -32.54 -32.06 15.67
N LEU A 366 -31.83 -31.86 14.56
CA LEU A 366 -30.97 -30.70 14.37
C LEU A 366 -31.75 -29.39 14.44
N ASN A 367 -32.93 -29.33 13.85
CA ASN A 367 -33.80 -28.16 13.95
C ASN A 367 -34.23 -27.88 15.39
N LYS A 368 -34.54 -28.91 16.19
CA LYS A 368 -34.86 -28.75 17.62
C LYS A 368 -33.67 -28.21 18.41
N ILE A 369 -32.48 -28.78 18.23
CA ILE A 369 -31.25 -28.33 18.91
C ILE A 369 -30.91 -26.90 18.53
N SER A 370 -31.05 -26.53 17.25
CA SER A 370 -30.77 -25.18 16.78
C SER A 370 -31.73 -24.14 17.36
N GLN A 371 -33.01 -24.50 17.52
CA GLN A 371 -33.99 -23.66 18.21
C GLN A 371 -33.68 -23.52 19.70
N LEU A 372 -33.28 -24.60 20.37
CA LEU A 372 -32.87 -24.54 21.78
C LEU A 372 -31.65 -23.63 21.99
N ILE A 373 -30.66 -23.68 21.10
CA ILE A 373 -29.49 -22.79 21.11
C ILE A 373 -29.93 -21.33 20.99
N TRP A 374 -30.78 -21.03 19.99
CA TRP A 374 -31.33 -19.69 19.78
C TRP A 374 -32.11 -19.18 20.99
N GLU A 375 -33.05 -19.97 21.52
CA GLU A 375 -33.92 -19.59 22.64
C GLU A 375 -33.16 -19.37 23.95
N ARG A 376 -32.06 -20.08 24.16
CA ARG A 376 -31.19 -19.92 25.35
C ARG A 376 -30.18 -18.79 25.20
N ASN A 377 -30.10 -18.17 24.03
CA ASN A 377 -29.12 -17.14 23.71
C ASN A 377 -27.66 -17.58 23.99
N ASN A 378 -27.35 -18.86 23.74
CA ASN A 378 -26.07 -19.47 24.11
C ASN A 378 -25.64 -20.52 23.08
N ARG A 379 -24.39 -20.44 22.60
CA ARG A 379 -23.79 -21.41 21.66
C ARG A 379 -23.67 -22.83 22.21
N CYS A 380 -23.64 -23.00 23.52
CA CYS A 380 -23.49 -24.27 24.19
C CYS A 380 -24.80 -24.76 24.80
N LEU A 381 -24.99 -26.09 24.80
CA LEU A 381 -26.05 -26.79 25.51
C LEU A 381 -25.45 -27.79 26.52
N ASN A 382 -26.22 -28.20 27.53
CA ASN A 382 -25.81 -29.30 28.41
C ASN A 382 -25.90 -30.63 27.64
N PHE A 383 -24.83 -31.43 27.70
CA PHE A 383 -24.72 -32.65 26.93
C PHE A 383 -25.82 -33.66 27.27
N TYR A 384 -26.08 -33.92 28.55
CA TYR A 384 -27.03 -34.93 28.97
C TYR A 384 -28.47 -34.46 28.87
N SER A 385 -28.80 -33.27 29.40
CA SER A 385 -30.19 -32.83 29.49
C SER A 385 -30.77 -32.37 28.16
N ASP A 386 -29.94 -31.76 27.30
CA ASP A 386 -30.44 -31.05 26.11
C ASP A 386 -30.09 -31.75 24.80
N PHE A 387 -28.92 -32.39 24.71
CA PHE A 387 -28.44 -32.98 23.47
C PHE A 387 -28.68 -34.49 23.38
N ALA A 388 -28.17 -35.26 24.34
CA ALA A 388 -28.33 -36.72 24.37
C ALA A 388 -29.81 -37.12 24.47
N SER A 389 -30.64 -36.30 25.14
CA SER A 389 -32.09 -36.48 25.21
C SER A 389 -32.80 -36.32 23.87
N VAL A 390 -32.23 -35.58 22.91
CA VAL A 390 -32.79 -35.36 21.57
C VAL A 390 -32.28 -36.40 20.57
N PHE A 391 -31.00 -36.75 20.63
CA PHE A 391 -30.36 -37.67 19.68
C PHE A 391 -30.38 -39.14 20.08
N GLU A 392 -30.64 -39.46 21.35
CA GLU A 392 -30.80 -40.83 21.86
C GLU A 392 -29.63 -41.74 21.40
N GLU A 393 -29.94 -42.83 20.69
CA GLU A 393 -28.98 -43.84 20.20
C GLU A 393 -27.99 -43.35 19.13
N ASP A 394 -28.24 -42.19 18.50
CA ASP A 394 -27.34 -41.66 17.47
C ASP A 394 -26.30 -40.66 18.05
N THR A 395 -26.32 -40.39 19.36
CA THR A 395 -25.46 -39.41 20.05
C THR A 395 -23.97 -39.58 19.73
N GLU A 396 -23.43 -40.80 19.81
CA GLU A 396 -22.00 -41.07 19.57
C GLU A 396 -21.56 -40.73 18.13
N LYS A 397 -22.44 -40.90 17.14
CA LYS A 397 -22.13 -40.62 15.73
C LYS A 397 -21.98 -39.13 15.41
N PHE A 398 -22.53 -38.27 16.27
CA PHE A 398 -22.37 -36.82 16.16
C PHE A 398 -21.10 -36.29 16.86
N LEU A 399 -20.52 -37.12 17.74
CA LEU A 399 -19.34 -36.80 18.56
C LEU A 399 -18.02 -37.33 17.98
N ASP A 400 -18.08 -38.27 17.04
CA ASP A 400 -16.88 -38.72 16.31
C ASP A 400 -16.16 -37.52 15.66
N GLU A 401 -14.83 -37.48 15.83
CA GLU A 401 -14.00 -36.33 15.48
C GLU A 401 -14.26 -35.82 14.06
N GLY A 402 -14.75 -34.58 13.99
CA GLY A 402 -14.93 -33.84 12.74
C GLY A 402 -16.27 -34.01 12.04
N MET A 403 -17.29 -34.58 12.69
CA MET A 403 -18.64 -34.71 12.10
C MET A 403 -19.47 -33.43 12.29
N CYS A 404 -19.98 -33.09 13.48
CA CYS A 404 -20.82 -31.89 13.62
C CYS A 404 -20.74 -31.17 14.97
N PHE A 405 -20.53 -31.89 16.08
CA PHE A 405 -20.52 -31.30 17.43
C PHE A 405 -19.23 -31.60 18.18
N LEU A 406 -18.86 -30.68 19.07
CA LEU A 406 -17.75 -30.81 20.00
C LEU A 406 -18.30 -30.96 21.42
N LEU A 407 -17.89 -32.02 22.10
CA LEU A 407 -18.04 -32.16 23.55
C LEU A 407 -16.89 -31.44 24.25
N ASP A 408 -17.24 -30.64 25.25
CA ASP A 408 -16.30 -29.87 26.05
C ASP A 408 -16.74 -29.87 27.52
N ARG A 409 -15.83 -29.51 28.43
CA ARG A 409 -16.07 -29.47 29.86
C ARG A 409 -15.96 -28.04 30.37
N VAL A 410 -16.96 -27.60 31.13
CA VAL A 410 -16.95 -26.30 31.81
C VAL A 410 -17.30 -26.55 33.28
N GLY A 411 -16.30 -26.46 34.16
CA GLY A 411 -16.43 -26.87 35.56
C GLY A 411 -16.76 -28.37 35.71
N ASN A 412 -17.89 -28.66 36.34
CA ASN A 412 -18.38 -30.04 36.56
C ASN A 412 -19.42 -30.50 35.53
N GLU A 413 -19.76 -29.67 34.54
CA GLU A 413 -20.77 -30.00 33.53
C GLU A 413 -20.12 -30.25 32.16
N GLU A 414 -20.64 -31.25 31.46
CA GLU A 414 -20.32 -31.51 30.06
C GLU A 414 -21.25 -30.67 29.18
N GLN A 415 -20.64 -29.84 28.34
CA GLN A 415 -21.33 -28.98 27.40
C GLN A 415 -21.03 -29.43 25.97
N ILE A 416 -21.99 -29.18 25.08
CA ILE A 416 -21.87 -29.50 23.67
C ILE A 416 -22.23 -28.29 22.82
N GLN A 417 -21.48 -28.12 21.73
CA GLN A 417 -21.69 -27.06 20.75
C GLN A 417 -21.38 -27.58 19.36
N PHE A 418 -21.83 -26.86 18.32
CA PHE A 418 -21.39 -27.15 16.96
C PHE A 418 -19.87 -26.98 16.83
N SER A 419 -19.27 -27.77 15.95
CA SER A 419 -17.83 -27.69 15.67
C SER A 419 -17.42 -26.39 14.97
N TYR A 420 -18.38 -25.71 14.34
CA TYR A 420 -18.16 -24.46 13.62
C TYR A 420 -19.33 -23.51 13.77
N ASP A 421 -19.00 -22.25 13.96
CA ASP A 421 -19.97 -21.17 14.13
C ASP A 421 -20.75 -20.94 12.84
N MET A 422 -20.13 -21.01 11.67
CA MET A 422 -20.82 -20.91 10.38
C MET A 422 -21.84 -22.03 10.14
N VAL A 423 -21.53 -23.26 10.55
CA VAL A 423 -22.47 -24.41 10.44
C VAL A 423 -23.61 -24.26 11.43
N ALA A 424 -23.30 -23.82 12.66
CA ALA A 424 -24.29 -23.52 13.69
C ALA A 424 -25.25 -22.41 13.23
N GLY A 425 -24.69 -21.29 12.75
CA GLY A 425 -25.43 -20.15 12.22
C GLY A 425 -26.35 -20.54 11.07
N TYR A 426 -25.87 -21.38 10.15
CA TYR A 426 -26.69 -21.93 9.07
C TYR A 426 -27.90 -22.72 9.60
N HIS A 427 -27.66 -23.65 10.52
CA HIS A 427 -28.73 -24.48 11.07
C HIS A 427 -29.74 -23.69 11.91
N ILE A 428 -29.27 -22.72 12.69
CA ILE A 428 -30.12 -21.80 13.44
C ILE A 428 -30.97 -20.95 12.48
N ALA A 429 -30.34 -20.29 11.51
CA ALA A 429 -31.03 -19.47 10.51
C ALA A 429 -32.06 -20.29 9.72
N LYS A 430 -31.72 -21.50 9.28
CA LYS A 430 -32.64 -22.42 8.61
C LYS A 430 -33.81 -22.79 9.52
N SER A 431 -33.54 -23.14 10.78
CA SER A 431 -34.59 -23.53 11.75
C SER A 431 -35.57 -22.39 12.08
N ILE A 432 -35.09 -21.13 12.05
CA ILE A 432 -35.92 -19.93 12.17
C ILE A 432 -36.77 -19.78 10.91
N LEU A 433 -36.12 -19.81 9.74
CA LEU A 433 -36.75 -19.52 8.47
C LEU A 433 -37.81 -20.56 8.10
N ASP A 434 -37.57 -21.85 8.37
CA ASP A 434 -38.48 -22.97 8.10
C ASP A 434 -39.84 -22.82 8.82
N LYS A 435 -39.93 -22.05 9.91
CA LYS A 435 -41.20 -21.78 10.62
C LYS A 435 -42.15 -20.84 9.88
N TYR A 436 -41.63 -20.03 8.94
CA TYR A 436 -42.38 -18.93 8.33
C TYR A 436 -42.51 -19.13 6.82
N ASN A 437 -43.75 -19.19 6.32
CA ASN A 437 -44.03 -19.21 4.88
C ASN A 437 -44.29 -17.81 4.32
N ASP A 438 -44.72 -16.88 5.16
CA ASP A 438 -44.98 -15.50 4.81
C ASP A 438 -43.85 -14.58 5.30
N ALA A 439 -43.44 -13.64 4.44
CA ALA A 439 -42.33 -12.74 4.72
C ALA A 439 -42.64 -11.75 5.87
N LYS A 440 -43.91 -11.34 6.03
CA LYS A 440 -44.31 -10.40 7.08
C LYS A 440 -44.20 -11.03 8.45
N ASP A 441 -44.58 -12.30 8.58
CA ASP A 441 -44.44 -13.04 9.84
C ASP A 441 -42.96 -13.26 10.22
N PHE A 442 -42.11 -13.53 9.24
CA PHE A 442 -40.66 -13.58 9.44
C PHE A 442 -40.11 -12.21 9.91
N CYS A 443 -40.45 -11.12 9.24
CA CYS A 443 -40.01 -9.78 9.64
C CYS A 443 -40.49 -9.41 11.06
N ASN A 444 -41.73 -9.76 11.41
CA ASN A 444 -42.27 -9.57 12.76
C ASN A 444 -41.50 -10.38 13.81
N PHE A 445 -41.05 -11.59 13.48
CA PHE A 445 -40.21 -12.40 14.36
C PHE A 445 -38.83 -11.75 14.56
N ILE A 446 -38.19 -11.28 13.49
CA ILE A 446 -36.90 -10.58 13.58
C ILE A 446 -37.02 -9.33 14.44
N GLU A 447 -38.07 -8.51 14.25
CA GLU A 447 -38.26 -7.29 15.04
C GLU A 447 -38.42 -7.59 16.54
N ARG A 448 -39.17 -8.65 16.89
CA ARG A 448 -39.35 -9.08 18.29
C ARG A 448 -38.06 -9.61 18.93
N ASN A 449 -37.13 -10.13 18.14
CA ASN A 449 -35.88 -10.73 18.61
C ASN A 449 -34.64 -9.95 18.17
N LYS A 450 -34.79 -8.66 17.81
CA LYS A 450 -33.70 -7.86 17.24
C LYS A 450 -32.48 -7.77 18.16
N ASP A 451 -32.69 -7.79 19.47
CA ASP A 451 -31.61 -7.74 20.45
C ASP A 451 -30.70 -8.97 20.39
N TYR A 452 -31.19 -10.12 19.91
CA TYR A 452 -30.38 -11.33 19.74
C TYR A 452 -29.43 -11.23 18.54
N LEU A 453 -29.72 -10.35 17.57
CA LEU A 453 -28.85 -10.14 16.40
C LEU A 453 -28.00 -8.88 16.52
N TYR A 454 -28.60 -7.80 17.03
CA TYR A 454 -28.05 -6.45 16.94
C TYR A 454 -27.86 -5.77 18.32
N GLY A 455 -28.33 -6.39 19.41
CA GLY A 455 -28.28 -5.81 20.75
C GLY A 455 -26.93 -5.96 21.45
N ILE A 456 -26.79 -5.30 22.61
CA ILE A 456 -25.59 -5.39 23.45
C ILE A 456 -25.37 -6.83 23.96
N ASN A 457 -26.46 -7.54 24.29
CA ASN A 457 -26.46 -8.93 24.72
C ASN A 457 -26.84 -9.87 23.56
N ARG A 458 -26.37 -9.57 22.34
CA ARG A 458 -26.62 -10.40 21.15
C ARG A 458 -26.13 -11.83 21.33
N HIS A 459 -26.72 -12.71 20.56
CA HIS A 459 -26.35 -14.12 20.49
C HIS A 459 -24.86 -14.25 20.15
N THR A 460 -24.18 -15.19 20.81
CA THR A 460 -22.76 -15.48 20.57
C THR A 460 -22.44 -15.85 19.11
N LEU A 461 -23.44 -16.36 18.39
CA LEU A 461 -23.40 -16.73 16.97
C LEU A 461 -24.16 -15.72 16.06
N ALA A 462 -24.44 -14.51 16.54
CA ALA A 462 -25.27 -13.54 15.81
C ALA A 462 -24.74 -13.24 14.40
N GLU A 463 -23.42 -13.12 14.24
CA GLU A 463 -22.79 -12.86 12.95
C GLU A 463 -23.02 -14.02 11.96
N ASP A 464 -22.79 -15.27 12.37
CA ASP A 464 -23.00 -16.45 11.53
C ASP A 464 -24.47 -16.67 11.18
N ILE A 465 -25.38 -16.38 12.12
CA ILE A 465 -26.83 -16.43 11.91
C ILE A 465 -27.23 -15.37 10.88
N SER A 466 -26.79 -14.12 11.05
CA SER A 466 -27.07 -13.03 10.12
C SER A 466 -26.52 -13.33 8.72
N LYS A 467 -25.26 -13.75 8.62
CA LYS A 467 -24.62 -14.19 7.36
C LYS A 467 -25.45 -15.25 6.63
N SER A 468 -25.94 -16.24 7.39
CA SER A 468 -26.78 -17.31 6.86
C SER A 468 -28.18 -16.85 6.48
N LEU A 469 -28.78 -15.90 7.21
CA LEU A 469 -30.05 -15.29 6.85
C LEU A 469 -29.95 -14.47 5.56
N PHE A 470 -28.90 -13.67 5.36
CA PHE A 470 -28.68 -12.96 4.09
C PHE A 470 -28.51 -13.90 2.90
N TYR A 471 -28.03 -15.13 3.11
CA TYR A 471 -28.01 -16.16 2.08
C TYR A 471 -29.38 -16.84 1.86
N LEU A 472 -30.08 -17.21 2.94
CA LEU A 472 -31.31 -18.03 2.88
C LEU A 472 -32.59 -17.24 2.57
N VAL A 473 -32.69 -15.99 3.04
CA VAL A 473 -33.89 -15.14 2.87
C VAL A 473 -34.18 -14.87 1.39
N PRO A 474 -33.21 -14.47 0.55
CA PRO A 474 -33.44 -14.29 -0.89
C PRO A 474 -33.86 -15.57 -1.60
N LEU A 475 -33.32 -16.74 -1.18
CA LEU A 475 -33.68 -18.03 -1.76
C LEU A 475 -35.14 -18.41 -1.45
N LYS A 476 -35.67 -18.02 -0.28
CA LYS A 476 -37.03 -18.36 0.13
C LYS A 476 -38.08 -17.36 -0.35
N PHE A 477 -37.79 -16.06 -0.27
CA PHE A 477 -38.77 -15.01 -0.53
C PHE A 477 -38.54 -14.25 -1.85
N HIS A 478 -37.47 -14.56 -2.58
CA HIS A 478 -37.11 -13.93 -3.86
C HIS A 478 -36.91 -12.41 -3.79
N LYS A 479 -36.51 -11.91 -2.62
CA LYS A 479 -36.16 -10.52 -2.33
C LYS A 479 -35.04 -10.47 -1.30
N GLU A 480 -34.21 -9.44 -1.37
CA GLU A 480 -33.17 -9.23 -0.37
C GLU A 480 -33.78 -8.92 1.00
N TRP A 481 -33.08 -9.29 2.08
CA TRP A 481 -33.62 -9.14 3.43
C TRP A 481 -33.91 -7.67 3.78
N TYR A 482 -33.05 -6.75 3.37
CA TYR A 482 -33.27 -5.31 3.57
C TYR A 482 -34.40 -4.75 2.69
N GLU A 483 -34.82 -5.43 1.62
CA GLU A 483 -36.02 -5.04 0.85
C GLU A 483 -37.30 -5.45 1.57
N LEU A 484 -37.29 -6.59 2.27
CA LEU A 484 -38.40 -7.06 3.09
C LEU A 484 -38.53 -6.25 4.39
N MET A 485 -37.39 -5.84 4.95
CA MET A 485 -37.27 -5.12 6.22
C MET A 485 -36.29 -3.96 6.07
N PRO A 486 -36.71 -2.81 5.50
CA PRO A 486 -35.86 -1.64 5.25
C PRO A 486 -35.64 -0.83 6.54
N ASN A 487 -35.12 -1.49 7.58
CA ASN A 487 -34.71 -0.84 8.82
C ASN A 487 -33.18 -0.68 8.86
N GLU A 488 -32.72 0.21 9.72
CA GLU A 488 -31.32 0.60 9.81
C GLU A 488 -30.40 -0.56 10.20
N ASN A 489 -30.81 -1.38 11.18
CA ASN A 489 -30.02 -2.54 11.64
C ASN A 489 -29.77 -3.57 10.54
N VAL A 490 -30.80 -3.93 9.76
CA VAL A 490 -30.67 -4.91 8.66
C VAL A 490 -29.82 -4.32 7.54
N ILE A 491 -29.97 -3.03 7.22
CA ILE A 491 -29.14 -2.37 6.20
C ILE A 491 -27.67 -2.33 6.65
N ILE A 492 -27.37 -1.92 7.87
CA ILE A 492 -25.99 -1.91 8.41
C ILE A 492 -25.38 -3.31 8.39
N SER A 493 -26.13 -4.31 8.85
CA SER A 493 -25.68 -5.71 8.86
C SER A 493 -25.50 -6.27 7.44
N SER A 494 -26.26 -5.78 6.46
CA SER A 494 -26.10 -6.17 5.07
C SER A 494 -24.76 -5.71 4.49
N MET A 495 -24.24 -4.55 4.94
CA MET A 495 -22.93 -4.05 4.51
C MET A 495 -21.77 -4.87 5.06
N ASP A 496 -21.91 -5.44 6.26
CA ASP A 496 -20.95 -6.42 6.80
C ASP A 496 -20.90 -7.73 6.00
N HIS A 497 -21.94 -8.01 5.21
CA HIS A 497 -22.09 -9.20 4.39
C HIS A 497 -22.23 -8.86 2.90
N LEU A 498 -21.64 -7.74 2.47
CA LEU A 498 -21.78 -7.20 1.13
C LEU A 498 -21.45 -8.22 0.03
N ASP A 499 -20.43 -9.06 0.24
CA ASP A 499 -20.01 -10.11 -0.70
C ASP A 499 -21.08 -11.17 -0.98
N ILE A 500 -22.01 -11.40 -0.04
CA ILE A 500 -23.14 -12.31 -0.27
C ILE A 500 -24.15 -11.67 -1.22
N ILE A 501 -24.39 -10.37 -1.05
CA ILE A 501 -25.42 -9.61 -1.77
C ILE A 501 -24.98 -9.39 -3.22
N ILE A 502 -23.75 -8.91 -3.42
CA ILE A 502 -23.23 -8.59 -4.76
C ILE A 502 -22.94 -9.82 -5.63
N ALA A 503 -22.93 -11.03 -5.04
CA ALA A 503 -22.67 -12.26 -5.76
C ALA A 503 -23.76 -12.58 -6.80
N SER A 504 -25.01 -12.13 -6.57
CA SER A 504 -26.13 -12.35 -7.48
C SER A 504 -26.51 -11.10 -8.27
N GLU A 505 -27.01 -11.26 -9.49
CA GLU A 505 -27.49 -10.14 -10.30
C GLU A 505 -28.68 -9.43 -9.63
N SER A 506 -29.59 -10.19 -9.01
CA SER A 506 -30.71 -9.62 -8.25
C SER A 506 -30.23 -8.79 -7.06
N GLY A 507 -29.25 -9.28 -6.31
CA GLY A 507 -28.69 -8.57 -5.16
C GLY A 507 -27.96 -7.30 -5.58
N ARG A 508 -27.19 -7.33 -6.68
CA ARG A 508 -26.58 -6.11 -7.27
C ARG A 508 -27.64 -5.06 -7.63
N LYS A 509 -28.74 -5.45 -8.28
CA LYS A 509 -29.84 -4.52 -8.64
C LYS A 509 -30.53 -3.94 -7.40
N ALA A 510 -30.79 -4.78 -6.39
CA ALA A 510 -31.38 -4.34 -5.14
C ALA A 510 -30.45 -3.38 -4.38
N LEU A 511 -29.13 -3.64 -4.40
CA LEU A 511 -28.12 -2.79 -3.76
C LEU A 511 -28.05 -1.41 -4.44
N ILE A 512 -27.98 -1.35 -5.77
CA ILE A 512 -28.01 -0.09 -6.54
C ILE A 512 -29.27 0.72 -6.19
N THR A 513 -30.42 0.03 -6.07
CA THR A 513 -31.69 0.67 -5.70
C THR A 513 -31.67 1.21 -4.26
N LEU A 514 -31.00 0.53 -3.33
CA LEU A 514 -30.84 0.98 -1.95
C LEU A 514 -29.94 2.22 -1.87
N ILE A 515 -28.76 2.15 -2.47
CA ILE A 515 -27.73 3.19 -2.34
C ILE A 515 -28.03 4.44 -3.18
N GLY A 516 -28.86 4.31 -4.22
CA GLY A 516 -29.35 5.46 -4.99
C GLY A 516 -30.42 6.29 -4.27
N LYS A 517 -30.85 5.90 -3.05
CA LYS A 517 -31.82 6.68 -2.26
C LYS A 517 -31.14 7.88 -1.59
N ASN A 518 -31.70 9.07 -1.78
CA ASN A 518 -31.15 10.31 -1.20
C ASN A 518 -31.35 10.46 0.32
N ASN A 519 -32.10 9.55 0.97
CA ASN A 519 -32.50 9.66 2.37
C ASN A 519 -31.83 8.64 3.30
N LEU A 520 -30.66 8.11 2.94
CA LEU A 520 -29.87 7.27 3.85
C LEU A 520 -29.43 8.07 5.08
N THR A 521 -29.50 7.45 6.26
CA THR A 521 -29.02 8.04 7.52
C THR A 521 -27.50 8.15 7.52
N SER A 522 -26.95 9.07 8.32
CA SER A 522 -25.50 9.28 8.48
C SER A 522 -24.76 8.00 8.88
N SER A 523 -25.32 7.23 9.81
CA SER A 523 -24.83 5.92 10.25
C SER A 523 -24.73 4.88 9.12
N ILE A 524 -25.71 4.82 8.22
CA ILE A 524 -25.68 3.92 7.07
C ILE A 524 -24.59 4.36 6.09
N LYS A 525 -24.47 5.66 5.82
CA LYS A 525 -23.42 6.22 4.94
C LYS A 525 -22.02 5.89 5.47
N GLU A 526 -21.78 6.14 6.75
CA GLU A 526 -20.53 5.78 7.43
C GLU A 526 -20.23 4.28 7.30
N LYS A 527 -21.25 3.44 7.54
CA LYS A 527 -21.09 1.99 7.45
C LYS A 527 -20.72 1.52 6.03
N ILE A 528 -21.33 2.11 5.00
CA ILE A 528 -21.01 1.81 3.59
C ILE A 528 -19.54 2.14 3.33
N CYS A 529 -19.08 3.35 3.66
CA CYS A 529 -17.67 3.73 3.47
C CYS A 529 -16.71 2.82 4.24
N ASN A 530 -16.99 2.54 5.53
CA ASN A 530 -16.18 1.62 6.35
C ASN A 530 -16.10 0.22 5.75
N SER A 531 -17.20 -0.29 5.17
CA SER A 531 -17.24 -1.63 4.58
C SER A 531 -16.47 -1.68 3.26
N LEU A 532 -16.59 -0.63 2.43
CA LEU A 532 -15.81 -0.48 1.20
C LEU A 532 -14.32 -0.34 1.50
N PHE A 533 -13.95 0.48 2.48
CA PHE A 533 -12.57 0.63 2.91
C PHE A 533 -11.96 -0.68 3.39
N LYS A 534 -12.67 -1.43 4.24
CA LYS A 534 -12.21 -2.74 4.70
C LYS A 534 -12.01 -3.69 3.52
N ARG A 535 -12.90 -3.67 2.53
CA ARG A 535 -12.80 -4.48 1.32
C ARG A 535 -11.58 -4.11 0.46
N VAL A 536 -11.34 -2.82 0.28
CA VAL A 536 -10.21 -2.30 -0.51
C VAL A 536 -8.88 -2.53 0.22
N TYR A 537 -8.75 -2.04 1.45
CA TYR A 537 -7.49 -2.07 2.20
C TYR A 537 -7.18 -3.44 2.83
N ASN A 538 -8.14 -4.08 3.52
CA ASN A 538 -7.86 -5.33 4.23
C ASN A 538 -7.97 -6.57 3.35
N GLN A 539 -8.68 -6.52 2.22
CA GLN A 539 -8.90 -7.68 1.34
C GLN A 539 -8.32 -7.48 -0.06
N SER A 540 -7.71 -6.32 -0.35
CA SER A 540 -7.17 -5.95 -1.67
C SER A 540 -8.16 -6.20 -2.81
N ASN A 541 -9.45 -5.97 -2.57
CA ASN A 541 -10.53 -6.37 -3.48
C ASN A 541 -11.35 -5.18 -3.97
N LEU A 542 -11.21 -4.87 -5.26
CA LEU A 542 -11.87 -3.73 -5.90
C LEU A 542 -13.18 -4.09 -6.61
N LYS A 543 -13.51 -5.39 -6.72
CA LYS A 543 -14.65 -5.83 -7.54
C LYS A 543 -15.93 -5.13 -7.12
N TYR A 544 -16.62 -4.55 -8.10
CA TYR A 544 -17.91 -3.89 -7.97
C TYR A 544 -17.90 -2.58 -7.18
N ILE A 545 -16.74 -1.96 -6.92
CA ILE A 545 -16.69 -0.63 -6.32
C ILE A 545 -17.40 0.41 -7.21
N SER A 546 -17.39 0.22 -8.54
CA SER A 546 -18.12 1.08 -9.48
C SER A 546 -19.63 1.09 -9.28
N LEU A 547 -20.21 0.03 -8.70
CA LEU A 547 -21.64 0.00 -8.36
C LEU A 547 -22.01 1.08 -7.35
N PHE A 548 -21.04 1.57 -6.56
CA PHE A 548 -21.24 2.59 -5.53
C PHE A 548 -21.09 4.03 -6.05
N VAL A 549 -20.85 4.26 -7.33
CA VAL A 549 -20.80 5.62 -7.89
C VAL A 549 -22.08 6.44 -7.54
N PRO A 550 -23.32 5.92 -7.68
CA PRO A 550 -24.52 6.65 -7.26
C PRO A 550 -24.54 7.02 -5.77
N PHE A 551 -23.91 6.22 -4.91
CA PHE A 551 -23.78 6.52 -3.49
C PHE A 551 -22.86 7.72 -3.27
N PHE A 552 -21.67 7.71 -3.88
CA PHE A 552 -20.70 8.80 -3.76
C PHE A 552 -21.20 10.12 -4.34
N LEU A 553 -21.96 10.07 -5.45
CA LEU A 553 -22.63 11.25 -6.02
C LEU A 553 -23.66 11.89 -5.08
N ASN A 554 -24.27 11.10 -4.20
CA ASN A 554 -25.27 11.54 -3.24
C ASN A 554 -24.68 12.02 -1.91
N LEU A 555 -23.40 11.78 -1.64
CA LEU A 555 -22.74 12.31 -0.44
C LEU A 555 -22.60 13.83 -0.54
N THR A 556 -22.76 14.50 0.59
CA THR A 556 -22.26 15.88 0.71
C THR A 556 -20.74 15.86 0.83
N SER A 557 -20.08 16.97 0.48
CA SER A 557 -18.63 17.13 0.63
C SER A 557 -18.16 16.80 2.05
N LYS A 558 -18.90 17.29 3.06
CA LYS A 558 -18.70 17.00 4.49
C LYS A 558 -18.72 15.51 4.80
N GLU A 559 -19.72 14.79 4.29
CA GLU A 559 -19.86 13.34 4.49
C GLU A 559 -18.76 12.56 3.76
N PHE A 560 -18.38 12.99 2.56
CA PHE A 560 -17.32 12.36 1.78
C PHE A 560 -15.98 12.45 2.51
N ASP A 561 -15.62 13.62 3.02
CA ASP A 561 -14.37 13.78 3.77
C ASP A 561 -14.38 13.02 5.09
N LEU A 562 -15.50 13.10 5.84
CA LEU A 562 -15.63 12.46 7.15
C LEU A 562 -15.58 10.92 7.06
N PHE A 563 -16.26 10.34 6.07
CA PHE A 563 -16.44 8.89 6.00
C PHE A 563 -15.50 8.18 5.03
N TRP A 564 -15.03 8.84 3.97
CA TRP A 564 -14.16 8.24 2.97
C TRP A 564 -12.74 8.77 3.03
N ASN A 565 -12.49 10.06 2.72
CA ASN A 565 -11.11 10.57 2.61
C ASN A 565 -10.31 10.42 3.92
N PHE A 566 -10.97 10.60 5.07
CA PHE A 566 -10.34 10.44 6.38
C PHE A 566 -9.69 9.05 6.60
N GLN A 567 -10.26 7.99 6.03
CA GLN A 567 -9.76 6.63 6.19
C GLN A 567 -8.38 6.44 5.54
N PHE A 568 -8.07 7.25 4.52
CA PHE A 568 -6.79 7.26 3.80
C PHE A 568 -5.79 8.25 4.39
N SER A 569 -5.90 8.54 5.70
CA SER A 569 -4.98 9.45 6.37
C SER A 569 -3.65 8.80 6.77
N ASN A 570 -3.59 7.48 6.90
CA ASN A 570 -2.42 6.73 7.37
C ASN A 570 -1.45 6.36 6.23
N TYR A 571 -0.14 6.50 6.46
CA TYR A 571 0.89 6.13 5.49
C TYR A 571 0.82 4.66 5.03
N SER A 572 0.55 3.70 5.92
CA SER A 572 0.49 2.28 5.53
C SER A 572 -0.67 2.00 4.58
N VAL A 573 -1.79 2.69 4.80
CA VAL A 573 -2.97 2.64 3.92
C VAL A 573 -2.63 3.26 2.57
N LEU A 574 -2.06 4.46 2.58
CA LEU A 574 -1.68 5.16 1.35
C LEU A 574 -0.68 4.37 0.50
N GLU A 575 0.36 3.78 1.11
CA GLU A 575 1.34 3.00 0.36
C GLU A 575 0.73 1.71 -0.19
N HIS A 576 -0.13 1.03 0.58
CA HIS A 576 -0.86 -0.15 0.12
C HIS A 576 -1.71 0.15 -1.11
N GLU A 577 -2.55 1.20 -1.09
CA GLU A 577 -3.42 1.53 -2.22
C GLU A 577 -2.63 1.99 -3.45
N LYS A 578 -1.53 2.71 -3.24
CA LYS A 578 -0.62 3.07 -4.32
C LYS A 578 -0.01 1.83 -4.98
N ASP A 579 0.41 0.85 -4.19
CA ASP A 579 0.93 -0.42 -4.71
C ASP A 579 -0.16 -1.19 -5.46
N LEU A 580 -1.36 -1.31 -4.88
CA LEU A 580 -2.52 -1.99 -5.46
C LEU A 580 -2.89 -1.44 -6.85
N LEU A 581 -2.95 -0.11 -7.01
CA LEU A 581 -3.26 0.54 -8.28
C LEU A 581 -2.11 0.53 -9.30
N SER A 582 -0.87 0.34 -8.84
CA SER A 582 0.32 0.33 -9.69
C SER A 582 0.71 -1.05 -10.20
N ASP A 583 0.34 -2.11 -9.48
CA ASP A 583 0.75 -3.46 -9.80
C ASP A 583 -0.16 -4.09 -10.87
N ARG A 584 0.44 -4.39 -12.02
CA ARG A 584 -0.22 -5.08 -13.14
C ARG A 584 -0.68 -6.49 -12.79
N TYR A 585 -0.04 -7.13 -11.82
CA TYR A 585 -0.46 -8.44 -11.35
C TYR A 585 -1.81 -8.36 -10.65
N TRP A 586 -2.05 -7.36 -9.81
CA TRP A 586 -3.31 -7.20 -9.08
C TRP A 586 -4.41 -6.64 -9.98
N THR A 587 -4.12 -5.57 -10.71
CA THR A 587 -5.10 -4.84 -11.53
C THR A 587 -5.71 -5.69 -12.64
N LYS A 588 -5.00 -6.71 -13.17
CA LYS A 588 -5.57 -7.63 -14.18
C LYS A 588 -6.77 -8.46 -13.68
N HIS A 589 -7.00 -8.51 -12.37
CA HIS A 589 -8.09 -9.27 -11.75
C HIS A 589 -9.39 -8.45 -11.58
N PHE A 590 -9.34 -7.15 -11.90
CA PHE A 590 -10.45 -6.21 -11.71
C PHE A 590 -10.87 -5.59 -13.04
N GLU A 591 -12.14 -5.17 -13.10
CA GLU A 591 -12.64 -4.42 -14.24
C GLU A 591 -12.04 -3.01 -14.26
N ILE A 592 -11.84 -2.47 -15.46
CA ILE A 592 -11.23 -1.13 -15.62
C ILE A 592 -12.07 -0.04 -14.93
N GLU A 593 -13.39 -0.17 -14.94
CA GLU A 593 -14.31 0.76 -14.28
C GLU A 593 -14.09 0.80 -12.75
N ASP A 594 -13.81 -0.35 -12.13
CA ASP A 594 -13.53 -0.44 -10.69
C ASP A 594 -12.21 0.26 -10.34
N ILE A 595 -11.18 0.06 -11.17
CA ILE A 595 -9.85 0.67 -11.00
C ILE A 595 -9.94 2.19 -11.13
N ILE A 596 -10.58 2.69 -12.19
CA ILE A 596 -10.78 4.12 -12.42
C ILE A 596 -11.58 4.72 -11.27
N THR A 597 -12.69 4.08 -10.86
CA THR A 597 -13.51 4.55 -9.74
C THR A 597 -12.68 4.74 -8.48
N LEU A 598 -11.89 3.74 -8.06
CA LEU A 598 -11.05 3.88 -6.87
C LEU A 598 -10.00 4.98 -7.04
N ALA A 599 -9.27 4.99 -8.16
CA ALA A 599 -8.23 5.99 -8.40
C ALA A 599 -8.79 7.42 -8.37
N THR A 600 -9.99 7.63 -8.91
CA THR A 600 -10.73 8.89 -8.81
C THR A 600 -11.10 9.24 -7.37
N LEU A 601 -11.70 8.32 -6.62
CA LEU A 601 -12.06 8.57 -5.22
C LEU A 601 -10.84 8.93 -4.36
N LEU A 602 -9.68 8.32 -4.63
CA LEU A 602 -8.43 8.61 -3.92
C LEU A 602 -7.78 9.95 -4.33
N CYS A 603 -8.23 10.59 -5.40
CA CYS A 603 -7.78 11.96 -5.71
C CYS A 603 -8.34 13.01 -4.72
N GLY A 604 -9.36 12.67 -3.92
CA GLY A 604 -9.97 13.57 -2.94
C GLY A 604 -9.15 13.81 -1.67
N ILE A 605 -8.09 13.03 -1.41
CA ILE A 605 -7.34 13.09 -0.15
C ILE A 605 -6.49 14.37 0.00
N THR A 606 -6.06 14.63 1.23
CA THR A 606 -5.25 15.80 1.62
C THR A 606 -3.73 15.59 1.50
N ASP A 607 -3.23 14.35 1.43
CA ASP A 607 -1.80 14.08 1.21
C ASP A 607 -1.42 14.41 -0.24
N MET A 608 -0.61 15.45 -0.41
CA MET A 608 -0.28 16.02 -1.73
C MET A 608 0.53 15.06 -2.59
N GLU A 609 1.46 14.31 -1.97
CA GLU A 609 2.33 13.37 -2.65
C GLU A 609 1.53 12.17 -3.19
N TYR A 610 0.65 11.60 -2.37
CA TYR A 610 -0.15 10.45 -2.78
C TYR A 610 -1.29 10.84 -3.72
N ARG A 611 -1.93 12.00 -3.52
CA ARG A 611 -2.92 12.51 -4.49
C ARG A 611 -2.32 12.61 -5.89
N LYS A 612 -1.10 13.13 -6.04
CA LYS A 612 -0.35 13.14 -7.30
C LYS A 612 -0.16 11.73 -7.88
N LYS A 613 0.23 10.76 -7.05
CA LYS A 613 0.42 9.37 -7.49
C LYS A 613 -0.91 8.79 -7.99
N TYR A 614 -2.01 8.99 -7.28
CA TYR A 614 -3.34 8.52 -7.71
C TYR A 614 -3.85 9.22 -8.96
N HIS A 615 -3.67 10.53 -9.08
CA HIS A 615 -3.95 11.28 -10.31
C HIS A 615 -3.18 10.70 -11.51
N SER A 616 -1.89 10.41 -11.33
CA SER A 616 -1.04 9.80 -12.37
C SER A 616 -1.53 8.40 -12.77
N GLN A 617 -1.99 7.60 -11.81
CA GLN A 617 -2.57 6.28 -12.12
C GLN A 617 -3.91 6.40 -12.83
N LEU A 618 -4.79 7.30 -12.38
CA LEU A 618 -6.06 7.55 -13.04
C LEU A 618 -5.84 7.99 -14.49
N PHE A 619 -4.93 8.94 -14.73
CA PHE A 619 -4.53 9.36 -16.06
C PHE A 619 -4.06 8.17 -16.92
N TYR A 620 -3.16 7.33 -16.38
CA TYR A 620 -2.64 6.15 -17.08
C TYR A 620 -3.74 5.18 -17.51
N TRP A 621 -4.71 4.91 -16.63
CA TRP A 621 -5.80 3.95 -16.88
C TRP A 621 -6.83 4.51 -17.88
N VAL A 622 -7.14 5.80 -17.82
CA VAL A 622 -8.00 6.46 -18.81
C VAL A 622 -7.33 6.52 -20.18
N GLU A 623 -6.02 6.82 -20.26
CA GLU A 623 -5.28 6.92 -21.54
C GLU A 623 -5.15 5.57 -22.28
N GLN A 624 -5.41 4.43 -21.63
CA GLN A 624 -5.34 3.13 -22.31
C GLN A 624 -6.40 2.99 -23.41
N ASP A 625 -7.59 3.54 -23.20
CA ASP A 625 -8.73 3.42 -24.10
C ASP A 625 -9.66 4.63 -23.92
N ASN A 626 -9.87 5.39 -24.99
CA ASN A 626 -10.68 6.61 -24.96
C ASN A 626 -12.15 6.36 -24.57
N SER A 627 -12.66 5.13 -24.68
CA SER A 627 -14.00 4.77 -24.18
C SER A 627 -14.11 4.88 -22.65
N ASN A 628 -12.98 4.86 -21.92
CA ASN A 628 -12.93 5.05 -20.48
C ASN A 628 -13.32 6.48 -20.04
N LEU A 629 -13.32 7.47 -20.95
CA LEU A 629 -13.77 8.84 -20.66
C LEU A 629 -15.22 8.89 -20.15
N ILE A 630 -16.06 7.91 -20.49
CA ILE A 630 -17.43 7.81 -19.96
C ILE A 630 -17.47 7.70 -18.44
N PHE A 631 -16.43 7.13 -17.81
CA PHE A 631 -16.33 7.04 -16.36
C PHE A 631 -15.95 8.39 -15.76
N CYS A 632 -15.04 9.13 -16.38
CA CYS A 632 -14.73 10.51 -15.99
C CYS A 632 -15.99 11.39 -16.03
N GLN A 633 -16.81 11.29 -17.08
CA GLN A 633 -18.07 12.02 -17.19
C GLN A 633 -19.02 11.72 -16.02
N LYS A 634 -19.18 10.44 -15.65
CA LYS A 634 -20.03 10.03 -14.53
C LYS A 634 -19.48 10.51 -13.17
N LEU A 635 -18.17 10.53 -13.01
CA LEU A 635 -17.50 10.82 -11.74
C LEU A 635 -17.25 12.32 -11.52
N LEU A 636 -17.30 13.15 -12.57
CA LEU A 636 -17.08 14.60 -12.51
C LEU A 636 -18.04 15.31 -11.54
N SER A 637 -19.24 14.74 -11.34
CA SER A 637 -20.27 15.27 -10.45
C SER A 637 -20.09 14.89 -8.97
N ILE A 638 -19.01 14.18 -8.60
CA ILE A 638 -18.68 13.95 -7.19
C ILE A 638 -18.38 15.29 -6.51
N LYS A 639 -19.00 15.53 -5.37
CA LYS A 639 -18.87 16.79 -4.61
C LYS A 639 -17.57 16.84 -3.79
N ASP A 640 -16.45 16.79 -4.48
CA ASP A 640 -15.11 16.90 -3.89
C ASP A 640 -14.22 17.77 -4.82
N PRO A 641 -13.73 18.93 -4.35
CA PRO A 641 -12.98 19.85 -5.21
C PRO A 641 -11.71 19.28 -5.82
N PHE A 642 -10.98 18.40 -5.10
CA PHE A 642 -9.75 17.83 -5.63
C PHE A 642 -10.03 16.75 -6.67
N ILE A 643 -11.11 15.98 -6.50
CA ILE A 643 -11.60 15.06 -7.52
C ILE A 643 -12.04 15.83 -8.77
N PHE A 644 -12.79 16.92 -8.58
CA PHE A 644 -13.25 17.80 -9.65
C PHE A 644 -12.09 18.33 -10.50
N GLU A 645 -11.10 18.98 -9.88
CA GLU A 645 -9.89 19.47 -10.55
C GLU A 645 -9.13 18.33 -11.27
N SER A 646 -9.01 17.16 -10.63
CA SER A 646 -8.32 16.00 -11.20
C SER A 646 -9.00 15.47 -12.46
N ILE A 647 -10.33 15.35 -12.46
CA ILE A 647 -11.07 14.83 -13.62
C ILE A 647 -11.00 15.81 -14.77
N ILE A 648 -11.16 17.12 -14.53
CA ILE A 648 -11.00 18.16 -15.56
C ILE A 648 -9.62 18.02 -16.20
N SER A 649 -8.57 18.00 -15.37
CA SER A 649 -7.19 17.87 -15.82
C SER A 649 -6.97 16.62 -16.69
N ILE A 650 -7.51 15.47 -16.29
CA ILE A 650 -7.41 14.23 -17.06
C ILE A 650 -8.16 14.33 -18.39
N VAL A 651 -9.39 14.83 -18.40
CA VAL A 651 -10.18 14.99 -19.63
C VAL A 651 -9.44 15.89 -20.61
N THR A 652 -8.92 17.02 -20.14
CA THR A 652 -8.12 17.95 -20.92
C THR A 652 -6.84 17.32 -21.44
N GLY A 653 -6.10 16.62 -20.57
CA GLY A 653 -4.85 15.96 -20.95
C GLY A 653 -5.01 14.86 -21.99
N ILE A 654 -6.08 14.07 -21.90
CA ILE A 654 -6.46 13.09 -22.93
C ILE A 654 -6.79 13.79 -24.23
N GLY A 655 -7.52 14.92 -24.17
CA GLY A 655 -7.81 15.75 -25.34
C GLY A 655 -6.54 16.30 -26.01
N LEU A 656 -5.60 16.85 -25.23
CA LEU A 656 -4.32 17.37 -25.72
C LEU A 656 -3.39 16.29 -26.29
N ARG A 657 -3.62 15.02 -25.96
CA ARG A 657 -2.86 13.87 -26.51
C ARG A 657 -3.58 13.13 -27.63
N ALA A 658 -4.83 13.52 -27.91
CA ALA A 658 -5.65 12.86 -28.91
C ALA A 658 -5.12 13.12 -30.32
N LYS A 659 -5.07 12.05 -31.10
CA LYS A 659 -4.77 12.07 -32.54
C LYS A 659 -6.01 12.05 -33.42
N GLU A 660 -7.16 11.81 -32.80
CA GLU A 660 -8.45 11.66 -33.47
C GLU A 660 -9.40 12.78 -33.02
N THR A 661 -10.01 13.44 -33.99
CA THR A 661 -11.01 14.49 -33.79
C THR A 661 -12.18 14.04 -32.91
N SER A 662 -12.58 12.77 -33.00
CA SER A 662 -13.65 12.16 -32.18
C SER A 662 -13.34 12.22 -30.69
N THR A 663 -12.07 12.03 -30.31
CA THR A 663 -11.64 12.00 -28.90
C THR A 663 -11.65 13.40 -28.31
N ILE A 664 -11.15 14.39 -29.04
CA ILE A 664 -11.16 15.80 -28.62
C ILE A 664 -12.58 16.29 -28.44
N ASN A 665 -13.46 16.02 -29.41
CA ASN A 665 -14.87 16.39 -29.31
C ASN A 665 -15.56 15.72 -28.12
N ASN A 666 -15.19 14.48 -27.78
CA ASN A 666 -15.71 13.81 -26.59
C ASN A 666 -15.23 14.51 -25.30
N CYS A 667 -13.94 14.86 -25.20
CA CYS A 667 -13.41 15.61 -24.06
C CYS A 667 -14.09 16.98 -23.89
N ILE A 668 -14.26 17.72 -24.99
CA ILE A 668 -14.98 18.99 -25.03
C ILE A 668 -16.43 18.81 -24.55
N SER A 669 -17.15 17.83 -25.11
CA SER A 669 -18.54 17.55 -24.76
C SER A 669 -18.70 17.25 -23.26
N ILE A 670 -17.75 16.54 -22.64
CA ILE A 670 -17.80 16.23 -21.20
C ILE A 670 -17.77 17.51 -20.35
N LEU A 671 -16.88 18.45 -20.69
CA LEU A 671 -16.75 19.71 -19.95
C LEU A 671 -17.89 20.69 -20.27
N GLU A 672 -18.32 20.78 -21.53
CA GLU A 672 -19.50 21.55 -21.95
C GLU A 672 -20.78 21.05 -21.26
N ASP A 673 -20.99 19.73 -21.22
CA ASP A 673 -22.16 19.12 -20.56
C ASP A 673 -22.18 19.45 -19.07
N TYR A 674 -21.01 19.49 -18.41
CA TYR A 674 -20.92 19.91 -17.02
C TYR A 674 -21.32 21.38 -16.85
N LEU A 675 -20.73 22.29 -17.62
CA LEU A 675 -21.09 23.72 -17.59
C LEU A 675 -22.56 23.95 -17.95
N ALA A 676 -23.14 23.15 -18.84
CA ALA A 676 -24.53 23.24 -19.22
C ALA A 676 -25.48 22.86 -18.07
N ASN A 677 -25.14 21.83 -17.29
CA ASN A 677 -25.99 21.29 -16.23
C ASN A 677 -25.74 21.86 -14.83
N TYR A 678 -24.56 22.45 -14.60
CA TYR A 678 -24.15 22.99 -13.30
C TYR A 678 -23.79 24.48 -13.39
N ASN A 679 -23.88 25.18 -12.26
CA ASN A 679 -23.44 26.57 -12.16
C ASN A 679 -22.05 26.56 -11.51
N SER A 680 -21.03 26.84 -12.32
CA SER A 680 -19.63 26.93 -11.90
C SER A 680 -18.95 28.00 -12.74
N ASN A 681 -18.14 28.81 -12.06
CA ASN A 681 -17.20 29.79 -12.56
C ASN A 681 -15.76 29.33 -12.27
N HIS A 682 -15.52 28.03 -12.05
CA HIS A 682 -14.19 27.53 -11.69
C HIS A 682 -13.16 27.80 -12.79
N ILE A 683 -12.13 28.59 -12.49
CA ILE A 683 -11.18 29.04 -13.51
C ILE A 683 -10.47 27.89 -14.24
N VAL A 684 -10.13 26.80 -13.54
CA VAL A 684 -9.52 25.61 -14.16
C VAL A 684 -10.43 25.01 -15.23
N LEU A 685 -11.74 24.92 -15.00
CA LEU A 685 -12.69 24.39 -15.98
C LEU A 685 -12.80 25.28 -17.21
N LEU A 686 -12.83 26.60 -16.99
CA LEU A 686 -12.93 27.60 -18.08
C LEU A 686 -11.67 27.60 -18.96
N ASP A 687 -10.48 27.59 -18.34
CA ASP A 687 -9.22 27.61 -19.07
C ASP A 687 -8.94 26.30 -19.82
N ASP A 688 -9.20 25.17 -19.19
CA ASP A 688 -9.01 23.86 -19.80
C ASP A 688 -9.93 23.68 -21.02
N LEU A 689 -11.19 24.13 -20.93
CA LEU A 689 -12.13 24.09 -22.05
C LEU A 689 -11.72 25.05 -23.18
N GLU A 690 -11.30 26.28 -22.86
CA GLU A 690 -10.76 27.22 -23.86
C GLU A 690 -9.50 26.68 -24.55
N THR A 691 -8.66 25.98 -23.79
CA THR A 691 -7.45 25.32 -24.29
C THR A 691 -7.80 24.19 -25.25
N LEU A 692 -8.81 23.36 -24.94
CA LEU A 692 -9.31 22.33 -25.85
C LEU A 692 -9.94 22.91 -27.12
N TYR A 693 -10.69 24.01 -27.02
CA TYR A 693 -11.22 24.71 -28.20
C TYR A 693 -10.09 25.19 -29.11
N SER A 694 -9.11 25.87 -28.53
CA SER A 694 -7.94 26.37 -29.25
C SER A 694 -7.16 25.23 -29.91
N TYR A 695 -7.00 24.10 -29.22
CA TYR A 695 -6.32 22.92 -29.75
C TYR A 695 -7.07 22.27 -30.92
N GLY A 696 -8.40 22.15 -30.82
CA GLY A 696 -9.26 21.64 -31.89
C GLY A 696 -9.30 22.55 -33.11
N GLU A 697 -9.29 23.87 -32.89
CA GLU A 697 -9.20 24.89 -33.93
C GLU A 697 -7.88 24.84 -34.69
N ASP A 698 -6.75 24.79 -33.97
CA ASP A 698 -5.41 24.80 -34.57
C ASP A 698 -5.09 23.52 -35.34
N LEU A 699 -5.30 22.34 -34.73
CA LEU A 699 -4.88 21.08 -35.34
C LEU A 699 -5.91 20.46 -36.29
N TYR A 700 -7.20 20.69 -36.06
CA TYR A 700 -8.28 20.02 -36.80
C TYR A 700 -9.16 20.99 -37.59
N GLY A 701 -8.91 22.30 -37.51
CA GLY A 701 -9.67 23.32 -38.25
C GLY A 701 -11.15 23.36 -37.85
N GLN A 702 -11.48 22.93 -36.63
CA GLN A 702 -12.84 22.98 -36.09
C GLN A 702 -13.19 24.41 -35.64
N THR A 703 -14.45 24.65 -35.28
CA THR A 703 -14.89 25.92 -34.70
C THR A 703 -15.83 25.64 -33.54
N TYR A 704 -15.63 26.30 -32.41
CA TYR A 704 -16.41 26.09 -31.19
C TYR A 704 -17.09 27.37 -30.72
N ASP A 705 -18.28 27.23 -30.11
CA ASP A 705 -19.00 28.36 -29.53
C ASP A 705 -18.57 28.61 -28.09
N ARG A 706 -17.88 29.72 -27.86
CA ARG A 706 -17.39 30.14 -26.54
C ARG A 706 -18.47 30.70 -25.62
N ASN A 707 -19.72 30.88 -26.10
CA ASN A 707 -20.81 31.43 -25.28
C ASN A 707 -21.04 30.65 -23.97
N ILE A 708 -20.83 29.32 -23.98
CA ILE A 708 -21.02 28.48 -22.79
C ILE A 708 -20.08 28.85 -21.64
N LEU A 709 -18.86 29.35 -21.94
CA LEU A 709 -17.88 29.79 -20.94
C LEU A 709 -18.39 30.98 -20.12
N TYR A 710 -19.28 31.78 -20.70
CA TYR A 710 -19.85 32.98 -20.07
C TYR A 710 -21.22 32.74 -19.43
N LYS A 711 -21.73 31.50 -19.41
CA LYS A 711 -23.08 31.16 -18.91
C LYS A 711 -23.33 31.67 -17.49
N ASN A 712 -22.34 31.56 -16.61
CA ASN A 712 -22.47 31.88 -15.18
C ASN A 712 -21.86 33.25 -14.81
N ARG A 713 -21.58 34.10 -15.81
CA ARG A 713 -21.03 35.45 -15.62
C ARG A 713 -21.86 36.31 -14.66
N ASP A 714 -23.18 36.23 -14.76
CA ASP A 714 -24.12 37.04 -13.97
C ASP A 714 -24.44 36.44 -12.58
N GLU A 715 -23.66 35.46 -12.11
CA GLU A 715 -23.82 34.91 -10.76
C GLU A 715 -23.65 36.00 -9.69
N PHE A 716 -24.55 36.01 -8.71
CA PHE A 716 -24.50 36.95 -7.60
C PHE A 716 -23.70 36.37 -6.42
N TRP A 717 -22.56 37.00 -6.10
CA TRP A 717 -21.72 36.66 -4.95
C TRP A 717 -22.15 37.43 -3.70
N LYS A 718 -22.71 36.70 -2.73
CA LYS A 718 -23.08 37.26 -1.42
C LYS A 718 -21.83 37.54 -0.59
N GLN A 719 -21.93 38.55 0.27
CA GLN A 719 -20.89 38.93 1.24
C GLN A 719 -21.42 38.72 2.66
N SER A 720 -20.67 38.02 3.50
CA SER A 720 -20.93 37.92 4.94
C SER A 720 -19.98 38.81 5.73
N ASP A 721 -20.43 39.28 6.90
CA ASP A 721 -19.59 40.02 7.83
C ASP A 721 -18.48 39.11 8.39
N ILE A 722 -17.22 39.57 8.36
CA ILE A 722 -16.04 38.77 8.76
C ILE A 722 -15.81 38.81 10.29
N GLU A 723 -16.77 39.24 11.10
CA GLU A 723 -16.56 39.40 12.54
C GLU A 723 -16.08 38.09 13.20
N ASN A 724 -14.77 38.03 13.52
CA ASN A 724 -14.03 36.96 14.20
C ASN A 724 -13.53 35.75 13.37
N PHE A 725 -13.49 35.80 12.03
CA PHE A 725 -12.98 34.67 11.23
C PHE A 725 -11.47 34.78 10.89
N SER A 726 -10.68 33.74 11.17
CA SER A 726 -9.22 33.74 10.95
C SER A 726 -8.81 33.05 9.64
N PHE A 727 -8.63 33.83 8.57
CA PHE A 727 -8.19 33.29 7.27
C PHE A 727 -6.78 32.69 7.27
N TYR A 728 -5.92 33.08 8.22
CA TYR A 728 -4.59 32.49 8.41
C TYR A 728 -4.63 30.99 8.78
N GLN A 729 -5.78 30.47 9.23
CA GLN A 729 -5.96 29.04 9.43
C GLN A 729 -6.25 28.29 8.12
N ILE A 730 -6.75 28.99 7.10
CA ILE A 730 -7.11 28.41 5.79
C ILE A 730 -5.96 28.54 4.81
N TYR A 731 -5.42 29.75 4.71
CA TYR A 731 -4.34 30.09 3.81
C TYR A 731 -3.12 30.46 4.65
N ASP A 732 -1.97 29.89 4.32
CA ASP A 732 -0.74 30.44 4.87
C ASP A 732 -0.48 31.85 4.31
N TYR A 733 0.38 32.59 4.99
CA TYR A 733 0.68 33.98 4.67
C TYR A 733 1.14 34.18 3.22
N ASP A 734 1.96 33.27 2.71
CA ASP A 734 2.47 33.38 1.35
C ASP A 734 1.35 33.09 0.33
N TYR A 735 0.54 32.05 0.56
CA TYR A 735 -0.58 31.73 -0.32
C TYR A 735 -1.59 32.88 -0.39
N GLU A 736 -1.95 33.50 0.73
CA GLU A 736 -2.80 34.70 0.77
C GLU A 736 -2.14 35.86 0.01
N LYS A 737 -0.87 36.15 0.29
CA LYS A 737 -0.11 37.26 -0.31
C LYS A 737 -0.03 37.16 -1.82
N PHE A 738 0.18 35.96 -2.37
CA PHE A 738 0.37 35.78 -3.82
C PHE A 738 -0.92 35.47 -4.58
N ASN A 739 -1.96 34.92 -3.93
CA ASN A 739 -3.17 34.49 -4.64
C ASN A 739 -4.45 35.22 -4.23
N ILE A 740 -4.56 35.83 -3.05
CA ILE A 740 -5.80 36.49 -2.61
C ILE A 740 -5.63 38.00 -2.59
N ARG A 741 -4.51 38.47 -2.03
CA ARG A 741 -4.19 39.89 -1.97
C ARG A 741 -4.25 40.63 -3.31
N PRO A 742 -3.86 40.03 -4.46
CA PRO A 742 -4.02 40.69 -5.76
C PRO A 742 -5.47 41.06 -6.13
N LEU A 743 -6.48 40.45 -5.48
CA LEU A 743 -7.89 40.71 -5.76
C LEU A 743 -8.44 41.99 -5.10
N TYR A 744 -7.76 42.51 -4.06
CA TYR A 744 -8.25 43.65 -3.27
C TYR A 744 -7.18 44.70 -2.91
N ALA A 745 -5.90 44.38 -3.06
CA ALA A 745 -4.83 45.32 -2.77
C ALA A 745 -4.40 46.06 -4.03
N TYR A 746 -4.16 47.37 -3.89
CA TYR A 746 -3.54 48.15 -4.94
C TYR A 746 -2.20 47.53 -5.33
N SER A 747 -2.04 47.29 -6.61
CA SER A 747 -0.75 46.98 -7.21
C SER A 747 -0.45 48.01 -8.29
N TYR A 748 0.81 48.11 -8.71
CA TYR A 748 1.17 48.95 -9.86
C TYR A 748 0.40 48.57 -11.15
N LYS A 749 -0.24 47.39 -11.17
CA LYS A 749 -0.91 46.77 -12.32
C LYS A 749 -2.44 46.75 -12.22
N HIS A 750 -3.02 47.02 -11.04
CA HIS A 750 -4.45 46.83 -10.84
C HIS A 750 -5.02 47.76 -9.75
N ASP A 751 -6.09 48.47 -10.10
CA ASP A 751 -6.97 49.16 -9.14
C ASP A 751 -8.07 48.18 -8.67
N PRO A 752 -8.08 47.80 -7.38
CA PRO A 752 -8.99 46.78 -6.88
C PRO A 752 -10.44 47.25 -6.92
N ASN A 753 -11.33 46.41 -7.46
CA ASN A 753 -12.77 46.66 -7.49
C ASN A 753 -13.46 46.38 -6.15
N PHE A 754 -12.80 45.64 -5.26
CA PHE A 754 -13.33 45.17 -3.99
C PHE A 754 -12.34 45.43 -2.87
N THR A 755 -12.85 45.66 -1.67
CA THR A 755 -12.05 45.74 -0.45
C THR A 755 -11.64 44.37 0.05
N GLU A 756 -10.65 44.33 0.95
CA GLU A 756 -10.23 43.13 1.67
C GLU A 756 -11.42 42.42 2.34
N GLU A 757 -12.28 43.20 3.00
CA GLU A 757 -13.46 42.70 3.71
C GLU A 757 -14.50 42.10 2.75
N GLU A 758 -14.68 42.68 1.56
CA GLU A 758 -15.61 42.14 0.57
C GLU A 758 -15.12 40.81 -0.02
N VAL A 759 -13.83 40.72 -0.40
CA VAL A 759 -13.25 39.50 -0.98
C VAL A 759 -13.28 38.36 0.02
N PHE A 760 -12.82 38.60 1.24
CA PHE A 760 -12.85 37.57 2.28
C PHE A 760 -14.29 37.20 2.67
N GLY A 761 -15.22 38.17 2.70
CA GLY A 761 -16.63 37.92 2.94
C GLY A 761 -17.26 36.99 1.89
N MET A 762 -16.94 37.20 0.60
CA MET A 762 -17.37 36.33 -0.50
C MET A 762 -16.82 34.91 -0.38
N LEU A 763 -15.51 34.78 -0.10
CA LEU A 763 -14.86 33.48 0.08
C LEU A 763 -15.47 32.71 1.25
N LEU A 764 -15.66 33.37 2.39
CA LEU A 764 -16.28 32.76 3.57
C LEU A 764 -17.70 32.27 3.26
N THR A 765 -18.53 33.10 2.62
CA THR A 765 -19.88 32.69 2.24
C THR A 765 -19.86 31.42 1.39
N ARG A 766 -18.99 31.35 0.38
CA ARG A 766 -18.87 30.17 -0.48
C ARG A 766 -18.39 28.92 0.27
N ILE A 767 -17.41 29.07 1.15
CA ILE A 767 -16.90 27.96 1.99
C ILE A 767 -18.02 27.42 2.91
N LEU A 768 -18.82 28.31 3.50
CA LEU A 768 -19.98 27.92 4.32
C LEU A 768 -21.09 27.25 3.49
N GLU A 769 -21.34 27.72 2.27
CA GLU A 769 -22.29 27.08 1.33
C GLU A 769 -21.86 25.66 0.93
N LEU A 770 -20.56 25.38 0.93
CA LEU A 770 -19.99 24.04 0.73
C LEU A 770 -20.09 23.15 2.00
N GLY A 771 -20.49 23.72 3.13
CA GLY A 771 -20.73 23.03 4.39
C GLY A 771 -19.52 22.93 5.33
N TYR A 772 -18.52 23.80 5.16
CA TYR A 772 -17.27 23.80 5.93
C TYR A 772 -17.18 25.00 6.88
N ASP A 773 -17.64 24.83 8.11
CA ASP A 773 -17.40 25.78 9.21
C ASP A 773 -16.09 25.48 9.98
N GLU A 774 -15.62 26.45 10.77
CA GLU A 774 -14.37 26.36 11.55
C GLU A 774 -14.34 25.21 12.55
N GLU A 775 -15.48 24.92 13.18
CA GLU A 775 -15.58 23.83 14.14
C GLU A 775 -15.36 22.48 13.45
N PHE A 776 -16.04 22.24 12.33
CA PHE A 776 -15.97 20.98 11.61
C PHE A 776 -14.58 20.69 11.04
N TYR A 777 -13.98 21.62 10.28
CA TYR A 777 -12.69 21.32 9.67
C TYR A 777 -11.58 21.20 10.72
N THR A 778 -11.68 21.93 11.84
CA THR A 778 -10.70 21.83 12.94
C THR A 778 -10.80 20.47 13.63
N GLU A 779 -12.00 19.97 13.88
CA GLU A 779 -12.21 18.64 14.45
C GLU A 779 -11.66 17.54 13.52
N LEU A 780 -12.01 17.59 12.24
CA LEU A 780 -11.55 16.61 11.25
C LEU A 780 -10.03 16.64 11.08
N GLN A 781 -9.45 17.84 10.99
CA GLN A 781 -8.00 18.00 10.86
C GLN A 781 -7.26 17.52 12.11
N THR A 782 -7.82 17.75 13.30
CA THR A 782 -7.23 17.28 14.56
C THR A 782 -7.19 15.75 14.59
N LYS A 783 -8.32 15.09 14.27
CA LYS A 783 -8.39 13.62 14.16
C LYS A 783 -7.38 13.09 13.14
N GLU A 784 -7.23 13.77 12.00
CA GLU A 784 -6.28 13.35 10.98
C GLU A 784 -4.82 13.45 11.46
N ASN A 785 -4.50 14.56 12.15
CA ASN A 785 -3.18 14.83 12.69
C ASN A 785 -2.77 13.84 13.78
N GLU A 786 -3.72 13.29 14.53
CA GLU A 786 -3.49 12.21 15.50
C GLU A 786 -3.04 10.92 14.81
N ASN A 787 -3.64 10.60 13.66
CA ASN A 787 -3.32 9.42 12.86
C ASN A 787 -2.03 9.56 12.02
N SER A 788 -1.55 10.79 11.79
CA SER A 788 -0.53 11.10 10.76
C SER A 788 0.73 11.82 11.28
N LYS A 789 1.30 11.40 12.41
CA LYS A 789 2.38 12.15 13.10
C LYS A 789 3.60 12.50 12.25
N TYR A 790 4.05 11.60 11.36
CA TYR A 790 5.33 11.74 10.63
C TYR A 790 5.21 12.35 9.22
N ARG A 791 4.00 12.65 8.73
CA ARG A 791 3.76 13.17 7.37
C ARG A 791 2.92 14.45 7.32
N ARG A 792 2.76 15.15 8.45
CA ARG A 792 1.94 16.39 8.52
C ARG A 792 2.34 17.43 7.48
N ASN A 793 3.63 17.60 7.21
CA ASN A 793 4.14 18.58 6.25
C ASN A 793 3.85 18.22 4.78
N GLN A 794 3.38 17.00 4.50
CA GLN A 794 3.01 16.54 3.15
C GLN A 794 1.49 16.66 2.90
N LYS A 795 0.73 17.19 3.87
CA LYS A 795 -0.72 17.35 3.79
C LYS A 795 -1.10 18.82 3.71
N CYS A 796 -2.07 19.13 2.84
CA CYS A 796 -2.82 20.38 2.94
C CYS A 796 -3.95 20.20 3.97
N ASN A 797 -4.37 21.25 4.66
CA ASN A 797 -5.50 21.13 5.57
C ASN A 797 -6.85 21.11 4.82
N TYR A 798 -7.92 20.61 5.44
CA TYR A 798 -9.25 20.57 4.83
C TYR A 798 -9.80 21.98 4.54
N ALA A 799 -9.44 22.97 5.36
CA ALA A 799 -9.87 24.34 5.15
C ALA A 799 -9.32 24.90 3.82
N TYR A 800 -8.06 24.63 3.52
CA TYR A 800 -7.39 24.97 2.26
C TYR A 800 -8.04 24.30 1.06
N LYS A 801 -8.46 23.03 1.18
CA LYS A 801 -9.13 22.29 0.10
C LYS A 801 -10.38 23.03 -0.41
N TYR A 802 -11.25 23.46 0.49
CA TYR A 802 -12.49 24.16 0.11
C TYR A 802 -12.28 25.67 -0.07
N GLY A 803 -11.33 26.26 0.65
CA GLY A 803 -10.89 27.64 0.40
C GLY A 803 -10.38 27.80 -1.03
N ARG A 804 -9.46 26.92 -1.46
CA ARG A 804 -8.96 26.88 -2.84
C ARG A 804 -10.10 26.80 -3.84
N HIS A 805 -11.06 25.91 -3.65
CA HIS A 805 -12.21 25.79 -4.55
C HIS A 805 -13.03 27.08 -4.63
N ALA A 806 -13.35 27.69 -3.48
CA ALA A 806 -14.06 28.97 -3.43
C ALA A 806 -13.28 30.09 -4.13
N LEU A 807 -11.95 30.10 -3.96
CA LEU A 807 -11.05 31.04 -4.59
C LEU A 807 -11.03 30.86 -6.12
N MET A 808 -10.99 29.62 -6.61
CA MET A 808 -11.02 29.32 -8.06
C MET A 808 -12.31 29.76 -8.74
N GLU A 809 -13.44 29.57 -8.05
CA GLU A 809 -14.75 30.04 -8.49
C GLU A 809 -14.81 31.58 -8.52
N LEU A 810 -14.27 32.24 -7.49
CA LEU A 810 -14.23 33.70 -7.42
C LEU A 810 -13.33 34.30 -8.51
N TYR A 811 -12.15 33.71 -8.73
CA TYR A 811 -11.21 34.11 -9.79
C TYR A 811 -11.88 34.07 -11.17
N GLY A 812 -12.52 32.95 -11.51
CA GLY A 812 -13.19 32.85 -12.81
C GLY A 812 -14.36 33.81 -12.95
N TRP A 813 -15.15 34.00 -11.90
CA TRP A 813 -16.21 35.02 -11.91
C TRP A 813 -15.66 36.44 -12.13
N MET A 814 -14.53 36.78 -11.49
CA MET A 814 -13.86 38.07 -11.65
C MET A 814 -13.30 38.25 -13.07
N MET A 815 -12.69 37.22 -13.66
CA MET A 815 -12.17 37.25 -15.04
C MET A 815 -13.30 37.40 -16.06
N LEU A 816 -14.40 36.66 -15.91
CA LEU A 816 -15.58 36.76 -16.79
C LEU A 816 -16.22 38.16 -16.78
N ASN A 817 -16.07 38.89 -15.67
CA ASN A 817 -16.59 40.24 -15.49
C ASN A 817 -15.55 41.35 -15.70
N LEU A 818 -14.32 41.00 -16.11
CA LEU A 818 -13.21 41.93 -16.33
C LEU A 818 -12.84 42.74 -15.06
N TYR A 819 -13.07 42.16 -13.88
CA TYR A 819 -12.59 42.75 -12.62
C TYR A 819 -11.11 42.50 -12.41
N ILE A 820 -10.56 41.43 -12.98
CA ILE A 820 -9.12 41.15 -13.07
C ILE A 820 -8.78 40.83 -14.53
N GLU A 821 -7.57 41.19 -14.97
CA GLU A 821 -7.10 40.95 -16.34
C GLU A 821 -6.55 39.53 -16.51
N ASN A 822 -6.59 39.02 -17.74
CA ASN A 822 -5.97 37.74 -18.08
C ASN A 822 -4.45 37.89 -18.11
N GLU A 823 -3.70 36.89 -17.65
CA GLU A 823 -2.24 36.86 -17.80
C GLU A 823 -1.85 36.78 -19.29
N TYR A 824 -2.54 35.90 -20.02
CA TYR A 824 -2.36 35.69 -21.45
C TYR A 824 -3.61 36.02 -22.27
N LYS A 825 -3.41 36.65 -23.43
CA LYS A 825 -4.49 37.02 -24.35
C LYS A 825 -5.27 35.79 -24.82
N GLY A 826 -6.59 35.87 -24.76
CA GLY A 826 -7.48 34.80 -25.24
C GLY A 826 -7.41 33.51 -24.42
N THR A 827 -7.02 33.59 -23.15
CA THR A 827 -7.02 32.46 -22.21
C THR A 827 -7.70 32.84 -20.90
N PHE A 828 -7.97 31.85 -20.06
CA PHE A 828 -8.32 32.03 -18.66
C PHE A 828 -7.13 31.65 -17.73
N ARG A 829 -5.94 31.50 -18.31
CA ARG A 829 -4.75 31.02 -17.64
C ARG A 829 -4.29 32.05 -16.61
N SER A 830 -3.96 31.55 -15.42
CA SER A 830 -3.42 32.35 -14.33
C SER A 830 -2.52 31.50 -13.42
N SER A 831 -1.63 32.18 -12.70
CA SER A 831 -0.67 31.57 -11.76
C SER A 831 -1.27 30.71 -10.65
N ILE A 832 -2.58 30.83 -10.38
CA ILE A 832 -3.26 30.04 -9.35
C ILE A 832 -3.55 28.59 -9.82
N ILE A 833 -3.61 28.36 -11.14
CA ILE A 833 -3.81 27.04 -11.75
C ILE A 833 -2.53 26.22 -11.53
N ASP A 834 -2.63 25.17 -10.71
CA ASP A 834 -1.48 24.40 -10.22
C ASP A 834 -1.44 22.95 -10.71
N ILE A 835 -2.24 22.62 -11.74
CA ILE A 835 -2.27 21.30 -12.38
C ILE A 835 -2.05 21.49 -13.88
N ASP A 836 -0.97 20.91 -14.42
CA ASP A 836 -0.76 20.83 -15.87
C ASP A 836 -1.53 19.60 -16.39
N PRO A 837 -2.61 19.79 -17.18
CA PRO A 837 -3.40 18.69 -17.71
C PRO A 837 -2.61 17.79 -18.65
N SER A 838 -1.55 18.30 -19.27
CA SER A 838 -0.75 17.51 -20.21
C SER A 838 0.07 16.41 -19.53
N SER A 839 0.23 16.45 -18.20
CA SER A 839 0.92 15.43 -17.37
C SER A 839 2.29 15.03 -17.94
N PRO A 840 3.27 15.97 -18.04
CA PRO A 840 4.56 15.72 -18.64
C PRO A 840 5.33 14.65 -17.85
N CYS A 841 5.76 13.59 -18.56
CA CYS A 841 6.41 12.45 -17.93
C CYS A 841 7.60 11.99 -18.76
N PHE A 842 8.81 12.32 -18.30
CA PHE A 842 10.02 11.77 -18.88
C PHE A 842 10.24 10.34 -18.40
N LYS A 843 10.63 9.46 -19.33
CA LYS A 843 11.13 8.12 -18.99
C LYS A 843 12.52 8.29 -18.35
N PRO A 844 12.71 8.01 -17.05
CA PRO A 844 14.00 8.20 -16.43
C PRO A 844 15.05 7.30 -17.08
N LEU A 845 16.07 7.91 -17.66
CA LEU A 845 17.19 7.22 -18.30
C LEU A 845 18.40 7.25 -17.36
N ARG A 846 19.31 6.27 -17.50
CA ARG A 846 20.62 6.35 -16.82
C ARG A 846 21.33 7.63 -17.27
N SER A 847 22.09 8.26 -16.36
CA SER A 847 22.91 9.43 -16.72
C SER A 847 23.74 9.14 -17.97
N LEU A 848 23.74 10.09 -18.92
CA LEU A 848 24.60 10.03 -20.10
C LEU A 848 26.08 10.10 -19.68
N ILE A 849 26.36 10.78 -18.56
CA ILE A 849 27.67 10.84 -17.93
C ILE A 849 27.77 9.71 -16.91
N THR A 850 28.32 8.59 -17.34
CA THR A 850 28.52 7.41 -16.48
C THR A 850 29.83 7.46 -15.68
N LYS A 851 30.73 8.39 -16.02
CA LYS A 851 32.00 8.60 -15.32
C LYS A 851 31.77 9.45 -14.07
N SER A 852 32.23 8.95 -12.92
CA SER A 852 32.31 9.77 -11.71
C SER A 852 33.56 10.66 -11.78
N TYR A 853 33.36 11.95 -11.59
CA TYR A 853 34.40 12.98 -11.48
C TYR A 853 34.59 13.43 -10.03
N MET A 854 33.98 12.74 -9.07
CA MET A 854 34.17 12.96 -7.63
C MET A 854 35.56 12.46 -7.18
N PRO A 855 36.13 13.06 -6.11
CA PRO A 855 37.38 12.58 -5.54
C PRO A 855 37.19 11.16 -4.97
N ARG A 856 38.23 10.33 -5.01
CA ARG A 856 38.14 8.94 -4.52
C ARG A 856 38.06 8.88 -3.00
N ASN A 857 38.79 9.77 -2.31
CA ASN A 857 38.77 9.94 -0.85
C ASN A 857 38.81 11.43 -0.48
N LEU A 858 38.46 11.78 0.76
CA LEU A 858 38.52 13.17 1.26
C LEU A 858 39.95 13.76 1.23
N SER A 859 40.98 12.92 1.27
CA SER A 859 42.38 13.32 1.13
C SER A 859 42.70 13.96 -0.23
N ASP A 860 41.93 13.62 -1.26
CA ASP A 860 42.21 14.01 -2.65
C ASP A 860 41.59 15.37 -3.02
N LEU A 861 40.83 15.98 -2.10
CA LEU A 861 40.12 17.24 -2.31
C LEU A 861 41.00 18.40 -2.80
N PRO A 862 42.24 18.62 -2.29
CA PRO A 862 43.11 19.70 -2.76
C PRO A 862 43.59 19.54 -4.21
N GLU A 863 43.77 18.30 -4.68
CA GLU A 863 44.12 18.03 -6.08
C GLU A 863 42.87 18.04 -6.95
N TRP A 864 41.77 17.49 -6.43
CA TRP A 864 40.48 17.46 -7.12
C TRP A 864 39.92 18.85 -7.41
N ILE A 865 40.02 19.82 -6.49
CA ILE A 865 39.51 21.19 -6.74
C ILE A 865 40.27 21.88 -7.89
N LYS A 866 41.53 21.50 -8.14
CA LYS A 866 42.38 22.06 -9.22
C LYS A 866 42.31 21.28 -10.53
N ALA A 867 41.67 20.11 -10.51
CA ALA A 867 41.48 19.32 -11.71
C ALA A 867 40.33 19.91 -12.54
N SER A 868 40.39 19.71 -13.85
CA SER A 868 39.33 20.09 -14.79
C SER A 868 38.91 18.88 -15.61
N SER A 869 37.61 18.73 -15.81
CA SER A 869 36.98 17.71 -16.66
C SER A 869 36.33 18.34 -17.90
N ILE A 870 36.56 19.63 -18.14
CA ILE A 870 35.84 20.40 -19.16
C ILE A 870 36.10 19.89 -20.58
N GLU A 871 37.28 19.36 -20.83
CA GLU A 871 37.63 18.79 -22.14
C GLU A 871 37.03 17.40 -22.35
N ASP A 872 36.76 16.66 -21.27
CA ASP A 872 35.94 15.45 -21.35
C ASP A 872 34.48 15.83 -21.67
N MET A 873 33.97 16.94 -21.11
CA MET A 873 32.62 17.45 -21.35
C MET A 873 32.40 17.89 -22.79
N ARG A 874 33.45 18.39 -23.45
CA ARG A 874 33.42 18.73 -24.88
C ARG A 874 33.00 17.56 -25.77
N ASN A 875 33.33 16.33 -25.40
CA ASN A 875 32.93 15.12 -26.14
C ASN A 875 31.42 14.81 -26.05
N TYR A 876 30.64 15.62 -25.33
CA TYR A 876 29.19 15.52 -25.26
C TYR A 876 28.49 16.61 -26.09
N PHE A 877 29.21 17.61 -26.63
CA PHE A 877 28.60 18.64 -27.46
C PHE A 877 28.05 18.07 -28.77
N ILE A 878 28.85 17.27 -29.50
CA ILE A 878 28.40 16.51 -30.68
C ILE A 878 28.59 15.03 -30.38
N LYS A 879 27.50 14.27 -30.36
CA LYS A 879 27.52 12.86 -29.92
C LYS A 879 26.58 11.99 -30.74
N LYS A 880 27.00 10.74 -30.97
CA LYS A 880 26.10 9.68 -31.45
C LYS A 880 25.35 9.10 -30.26
N LEU A 881 24.05 9.33 -30.19
CA LEU A 881 23.22 8.86 -29.08
C LEU A 881 22.94 7.35 -29.20
N PRO A 882 22.82 6.62 -28.07
CA PRO A 882 22.47 5.20 -28.11
C PRO A 882 21.14 4.98 -28.83
N ARG A 883 21.10 4.04 -29.78
CA ARG A 883 19.90 3.67 -30.57
C ARG A 883 19.35 4.76 -31.50
N ASN A 884 20.07 5.85 -31.71
CA ASN A 884 19.75 6.86 -32.71
C ASN A 884 20.89 6.92 -33.76
N GLU A 885 20.53 7.09 -35.03
CA GLU A 885 21.50 7.27 -36.10
C GLU A 885 21.92 8.75 -36.24
N GLY A 886 23.06 8.99 -36.88
CA GLY A 886 23.59 10.33 -37.11
C GLY A 886 24.22 11.00 -35.88
N ASP A 887 24.67 12.23 -36.07
CA ASP A 887 25.22 13.06 -35.01
C ASP A 887 24.13 13.94 -34.41
N TRP A 888 24.20 14.13 -33.10
CA TRP A 888 23.26 14.91 -32.31
C TRP A 888 24.01 15.98 -31.54
N ILE A 889 23.44 17.18 -31.47
CA ILE A 889 24.04 18.35 -30.86
C ILE A 889 23.35 18.63 -29.53
N LEU A 890 24.15 18.76 -28.46
CA LEU A 890 23.67 19.14 -27.14
C LEU A 890 23.30 20.61 -27.15
N LEU A 891 22.01 20.92 -27.01
CA LEU A 891 21.56 22.31 -26.95
C LEU A 891 21.59 22.84 -25.52
N LYS A 892 21.14 22.04 -24.55
CA LYS A 892 21.19 22.38 -23.11
C LYS A 892 21.40 21.11 -22.29
N GLY A 893 22.24 21.16 -21.27
CA GLY A 893 22.24 20.14 -20.26
C GLY A 893 23.12 20.44 -19.06
N TYR A 894 22.87 19.72 -17.98
CA TYR A 894 23.66 19.79 -16.75
C TYR A 894 23.74 18.41 -16.07
N CYS A 895 24.79 18.25 -15.26
CA CYS A 895 25.00 17.09 -14.42
C CYS A 895 25.53 17.52 -13.05
N ASN A 896 24.98 16.92 -12.00
CA ASN A 896 25.39 17.15 -10.63
C ASN A 896 25.97 15.87 -10.03
N GLN A 897 27.15 15.98 -9.42
CA GLN A 897 27.75 14.90 -8.64
C GLN A 897 28.15 15.43 -7.26
N ASN A 898 27.83 14.69 -6.20
CA ASN A 898 28.13 15.09 -4.82
C ASN A 898 28.65 13.92 -3.96
N ILE A 899 29.42 14.26 -2.92
CA ILE A 899 29.77 13.36 -1.81
C ILE A 899 29.08 13.90 -0.54
N GLU A 900 28.11 13.13 -0.03
CA GLU A 900 27.38 13.35 1.23
C GLU A 900 26.86 14.79 1.47
N ASN A 901 26.32 15.52 0.48
CA ASN A 901 25.76 16.90 0.60
C ASN A 901 26.59 17.97 1.35
N ARG A 902 27.77 17.65 1.91
CA ARG A 902 28.49 18.43 2.93
C ARG A 902 29.97 18.61 2.63
N TYR A 903 30.53 17.90 1.63
CA TYR A 903 31.97 17.91 1.42
C TYR A 903 32.39 18.38 0.03
N ALA A 904 31.88 17.77 -1.04
CA ALA A 904 32.23 18.12 -2.42
C ALA A 904 30.99 18.13 -3.32
N ASN A 905 30.92 19.14 -4.18
CA ASN A 905 29.88 19.28 -5.21
C ASN A 905 30.55 19.66 -6.54
N LEU A 906 30.25 18.90 -7.59
CA LEU A 906 30.57 19.21 -8.98
C LEU A 906 29.27 19.48 -9.73
N TYR A 907 29.20 20.66 -10.33
CA TYR A 907 28.18 21.01 -11.32
C TYR A 907 28.86 21.17 -12.67
N MET A 908 28.35 20.51 -13.69
CA MET A 908 28.79 20.72 -15.07
C MET A 908 27.56 21.07 -15.91
N SER A 909 27.70 22.00 -16.85
CA SER A 909 26.64 22.36 -17.79
C SER A 909 27.18 22.67 -19.19
N GLY A 910 26.29 22.54 -20.17
CA GLY A 910 26.48 22.97 -21.56
C GLY A 910 25.25 23.74 -22.00
N THR A 911 25.42 24.96 -22.50
CA THR A 911 24.31 25.82 -22.96
C THR A 911 24.61 26.40 -24.32
N SER A 912 23.69 26.23 -25.27
CA SER A 912 23.79 26.77 -26.64
C SER A 912 22.92 27.99 -26.88
N GLN A 913 23.36 28.88 -27.75
CA GLN A 913 22.64 30.08 -28.19
C GLN A 913 22.89 30.41 -29.65
N LEU A 914 21.94 31.09 -30.29
CA LEU A 914 22.12 31.63 -31.64
C LEU A 914 22.84 32.98 -31.55
N VAL A 915 23.88 33.16 -32.36
CA VAL A 915 24.60 34.43 -32.44
C VAL A 915 24.82 34.84 -33.90
N PRO A 916 24.93 36.15 -34.20
CA PRO A 916 25.24 36.62 -35.55
C PRO A 916 26.49 35.93 -36.11
N SER A 917 26.45 35.57 -37.40
CA SER A 917 27.51 34.80 -38.05
C SER A 917 28.87 35.49 -38.02
N ASP A 918 28.88 36.82 -38.04
CA ASP A 918 30.06 37.71 -38.01
C ASP A 918 30.62 37.99 -36.60
N LEU A 919 29.94 37.54 -35.54
CA LEU A 919 30.33 37.83 -34.15
C LEU A 919 31.60 37.07 -33.71
N GLY A 920 32.63 37.77 -33.20
CA GLY A 920 33.81 37.13 -32.60
C GLY A 920 33.55 36.64 -31.16
N ILE A 921 34.26 35.60 -30.70
CA ILE A 921 34.15 35.06 -29.31
C ILE A 921 34.36 36.16 -28.25
N GLU A 922 35.30 37.08 -28.49
CA GLU A 922 35.61 38.18 -27.56
C GLU A 922 34.43 39.14 -27.36
N ASP A 923 33.52 39.22 -28.33
CA ASP A 923 32.32 40.05 -28.29
C ASP A 923 31.10 39.29 -27.76
N VAL A 924 31.16 37.96 -27.65
CA VAL A 924 30.05 37.13 -27.13
C VAL A 924 29.75 37.46 -25.66
N SER A 925 30.74 37.84 -24.85
CA SER A 925 30.50 38.26 -23.46
C SER A 925 29.63 39.53 -23.33
N LYS A 926 29.38 40.25 -24.43
CA LYS A 926 28.46 41.39 -24.47
C LYS A 926 27.01 40.95 -24.73
N PHE A 927 26.81 39.73 -25.22
CA PHE A 927 25.49 39.10 -25.32
C PHE A 927 25.22 38.38 -23.99
N TYR A 928 24.19 38.82 -23.28
CA TYR A 928 23.84 38.23 -21.99
C TYR A 928 23.24 36.84 -22.21
N ILE A 929 23.76 35.83 -21.50
CA ILE A 929 23.16 34.49 -21.46
C ILE A 929 21.99 34.57 -20.48
N HIS A 930 20.81 34.96 -20.96
CA HIS A 930 19.58 34.74 -20.21
C HIS A 930 18.93 33.44 -20.70
N ASP A 931 18.68 32.53 -19.77
CA ASP A 931 17.64 31.53 -19.95
C ASP A 931 16.32 32.31 -19.86
N VAL A 932 15.70 32.61 -21.00
CA VAL A 932 14.42 33.32 -21.01
C VAL A 932 13.37 32.32 -20.56
N ILE A 933 12.74 32.60 -19.42
CA ILE A 933 11.53 31.90 -18.98
C ILE A 933 10.41 32.37 -19.93
N ASP A 934 10.27 31.67 -21.05
CA ASP A 934 9.30 32.01 -22.10
C ASP A 934 7.90 31.46 -21.78
N HIS A 935 7.77 30.50 -20.85
CA HIS A 935 6.54 29.73 -20.63
C HIS A 935 6.19 29.55 -19.15
N ASP A 936 6.04 30.66 -18.43
CA ASP A 936 5.52 30.60 -17.06
C ASP A 936 4.04 30.23 -17.07
N HIS A 937 3.61 29.26 -16.27
CA HIS A 937 2.23 28.77 -16.20
C HIS A 937 1.65 28.19 -17.52
N ALA A 938 2.43 28.04 -18.60
CA ALA A 938 1.98 27.36 -19.82
C ALA A 938 1.75 25.86 -19.55
N PHE A 939 0.90 25.18 -20.32
CA PHE A 939 0.83 23.71 -20.25
C PHE A 939 1.91 23.13 -21.15
N ALA A 940 2.57 22.04 -20.73
CA ALA A 940 3.59 21.42 -21.59
C ALA A 940 2.98 20.94 -22.92
N GLY A 941 1.66 20.71 -22.95
CA GLY A 941 0.90 20.40 -24.16
C GLY A 941 0.78 21.52 -25.18
N GLU A 942 1.08 22.77 -24.81
CA GLU A 942 0.96 23.94 -25.69
C GLU A 942 2.26 24.22 -26.47
N LEU A 943 3.39 23.69 -26.03
CA LEU A 943 4.75 23.97 -26.55
C LEU A 943 4.94 23.74 -28.06
N GLY A 944 4.11 22.90 -28.67
CA GLY A 944 4.20 22.55 -30.09
C GLY A 944 3.33 23.38 -31.02
N TRP A 945 2.30 24.05 -30.51
CA TRP A 945 1.21 24.56 -31.35
C TRP A 945 0.64 25.90 -30.91
N ARG A 946 0.76 26.34 -29.65
CA ARG A 946 0.23 27.63 -29.18
C ARG A 946 1.38 28.58 -28.82
N LEU A 947 1.30 29.84 -29.27
CA LEU A 947 2.13 30.94 -28.76
C LEU A 947 1.27 31.72 -27.76
N LEU A 948 1.66 31.72 -26.50
CA LEU A 948 0.98 32.49 -25.46
C LEU A 948 1.55 33.92 -25.46
N GLU A 949 0.68 34.90 -25.70
CA GLU A 949 1.04 36.32 -25.66
C GLU A 949 0.58 36.92 -24.34
N PHE A 950 1.48 37.54 -23.59
CA PHE A 950 1.10 38.30 -22.39
C PHE A 950 0.14 39.44 -22.75
N THR A 951 -0.85 39.68 -21.88
CA THR A 951 -1.82 40.76 -22.06
C THR A 951 -1.16 42.14 -21.96
N GLU A 952 -0.22 42.30 -21.02
CA GLU A 952 0.60 43.52 -20.87
C GLU A 952 1.82 43.46 -21.80
N GLU A 953 2.10 44.55 -22.52
CA GLU A 953 3.37 44.73 -23.25
C GLU A 953 4.48 44.95 -22.22
N TYR A 954 5.34 43.94 -22.00
CA TYR A 954 6.60 44.17 -21.30
C TYR A 954 7.52 45.00 -22.20
N ASP A 955 7.93 46.17 -21.73
CA ASP A 955 9.03 46.97 -22.30
C ASP A 955 10.35 46.20 -22.09
N ASP A 956 10.58 45.10 -22.81
CA ASP A 956 11.86 44.41 -22.80
C ASP A 956 12.21 43.83 -24.19
N PHE A 957 13.23 44.49 -24.77
CA PHE A 957 14.06 44.16 -25.92
C PHE A 957 13.42 44.16 -27.33
N ASP A 958 13.89 45.13 -28.12
CA ASP A 958 13.76 45.30 -29.57
C ASP A 958 13.24 44.07 -30.34
N ASN A 959 12.16 44.29 -31.11
CA ASN A 959 11.58 43.40 -32.13
C ASN A 959 12.58 42.93 -33.22
N ASP A 960 13.84 43.37 -33.19
CA ASP A 960 14.93 42.99 -34.08
C ASP A 960 15.93 41.99 -33.44
N SER A 961 15.65 41.46 -32.25
CA SER A 961 16.53 40.51 -31.56
C SER A 961 16.37 39.05 -32.04
N LEU A 962 17.49 38.31 -32.06
CA LEU A 962 17.54 36.88 -32.40
C LEU A 962 16.80 36.05 -31.34
N PRO A 963 15.91 35.09 -31.71
CA PRO A 963 15.22 34.27 -30.72
C PRO A 963 16.20 33.34 -30.00
N SER A 964 15.94 33.07 -28.72
CA SER A 964 16.64 32.01 -28.01
C SER A 964 16.37 30.65 -28.68
N ILE A 965 17.39 29.79 -28.76
CA ILE A 965 17.21 28.43 -29.30
C ILE A 965 16.43 27.52 -28.35
N MET A 966 16.64 27.70 -27.05
CA MET A 966 15.97 26.97 -25.99
C MET A 966 15.07 27.91 -25.20
N ALA A 967 13.94 27.39 -24.76
CA ALA A 967 13.03 28.04 -23.82
C ALA A 967 13.01 27.24 -22.51
N GLU A 968 12.84 27.91 -21.38
CA GLU A 968 12.50 27.24 -20.12
C GLU A 968 10.97 27.13 -20.00
N TYR A 969 10.51 25.90 -19.78
CA TYR A 969 9.16 25.61 -19.33
C TYR A 969 9.17 25.60 -17.80
N ASP A 970 8.33 26.39 -17.16
CA ASP A 970 8.14 26.35 -15.72
C ASP A 970 6.65 26.40 -15.37
N PHE A 971 6.19 25.36 -14.69
CA PHE A 971 4.84 25.23 -14.21
C PHE A 971 4.83 25.36 -12.70
N SER A 972 4.45 26.57 -12.26
CA SER A 972 4.18 27.03 -10.90
C SER A 972 5.34 27.70 -10.15
N SER A 973 5.02 28.86 -9.58
CA SER A 973 5.91 29.68 -8.79
C SER A 973 5.93 29.35 -7.28
N TRP A 974 5.04 28.49 -6.74
CA TRP A 974 4.84 28.42 -5.27
C TRP A 974 4.63 27.07 -4.54
N ASN A 975 4.51 25.88 -5.16
CA ASN A 975 4.67 24.62 -4.38
C ASN A 975 4.99 23.39 -5.25
N THR A 976 6.27 23.02 -5.24
CA THR A 976 6.93 22.17 -6.25
C THR A 976 6.76 20.65 -6.06
N ASN A 977 5.90 20.19 -5.15
CA ASN A 977 5.85 18.76 -4.80
C ASN A 977 4.84 17.94 -5.63
N ARG A 978 3.93 18.58 -6.38
CA ARG A 978 2.87 17.90 -7.15
C ARG A 978 3.29 17.35 -8.52
N PHE A 979 4.41 17.76 -9.10
CA PHE A 979 4.89 17.23 -10.40
C PHE A 979 6.37 16.91 -10.33
N SER A 980 6.81 15.85 -11.01
CA SER A 980 8.22 15.40 -10.92
C SER A 980 9.13 16.22 -11.84
N TYR A 981 8.53 16.97 -12.76
CA TYR A 981 9.18 17.79 -13.78
C TYR A 981 8.35 19.08 -13.94
N ASN A 982 8.26 19.85 -12.86
CA ASN A 982 7.58 21.14 -12.88
C ASN A 982 8.30 22.17 -13.75
N ASN A 983 9.60 22.00 -13.98
CA ASN A 983 10.33 22.73 -15.00
C ASN A 983 11.21 21.81 -15.86
N PHE A 984 11.45 22.22 -17.11
CA PHE A 984 12.42 21.61 -18.01
C PHE A 984 12.71 22.53 -19.21
N PHE A 985 13.82 22.28 -19.91
CA PHE A 985 14.17 23.06 -21.10
C PHE A 985 13.60 22.44 -22.36
N CYS A 986 12.99 23.23 -23.23
CA CYS A 986 12.39 22.81 -24.50
C CYS A 986 12.87 23.71 -25.66
N LEU A 987 12.51 23.39 -26.91
CA LEU A 987 12.81 24.29 -28.03
C LEU A 987 11.88 25.49 -27.98
N ASN A 988 12.42 26.67 -28.29
CA ASN A 988 11.59 27.88 -28.39
C ASN A 988 10.48 27.69 -29.46
N PRO A 989 9.20 27.93 -29.15
CA PRO A 989 8.10 27.64 -30.08
C PRO A 989 8.13 28.43 -31.39
N ILE A 990 8.76 29.61 -31.41
CA ILE A 990 8.96 30.37 -32.65
C ILE A 990 9.81 29.56 -33.62
N ILE A 991 10.87 28.91 -33.11
CA ILE A 991 11.72 28.02 -33.89
C ILE A 991 10.96 26.76 -34.29
N VAL A 992 10.22 26.15 -33.35
CA VAL A 992 9.40 24.96 -33.61
C VAL A 992 8.43 25.20 -34.77
N ARG A 993 7.66 26.29 -34.74
CA ARG A 993 6.73 26.66 -35.82
C ARG A 993 7.45 26.99 -37.12
N ARG A 994 8.57 27.72 -37.07
CA ARG A 994 9.30 28.15 -38.29
C ARG A 994 9.97 26.99 -39.02
N ILE A 995 10.44 25.98 -38.28
CA ILE A 995 10.98 24.74 -38.84
C ILE A 995 9.86 23.78 -39.27
N GLY A 996 8.69 23.85 -38.62
CA GLY A 996 7.60 22.90 -38.80
C GLY A 996 7.80 21.61 -38.01
N LEU A 997 8.32 21.72 -36.78
CA LEU A 997 8.45 20.60 -35.85
C LEU A 997 7.12 20.34 -35.14
N THR A 998 6.82 19.08 -34.86
CA THR A 998 5.70 18.68 -34.01
C THR A 998 6.21 18.13 -32.69
N PHE A 999 5.53 18.44 -31.58
CA PHE A 999 5.91 17.94 -30.25
C PHE A 999 5.00 16.78 -29.83
N ASP A 1000 5.59 15.62 -29.53
CA ASP A 1000 4.86 14.48 -28.98
C ASP A 1000 4.96 14.44 -27.45
N LEU A 1001 3.88 14.83 -26.79
CA LEU A 1001 3.72 14.81 -25.34
C LEU A 1001 3.97 13.44 -24.70
N LYS A 1002 3.66 12.35 -25.40
CA LYS A 1002 3.77 11.01 -24.81
C LYS A 1002 5.22 10.54 -24.69
N THR A 1003 6.05 10.95 -25.64
CA THR A 1003 7.48 10.63 -25.63
C THR A 1003 8.35 11.78 -25.15
N MET A 1004 7.76 12.98 -24.99
CA MET A 1004 8.46 14.25 -24.74
C MET A 1004 9.54 14.50 -25.81
N THR A 1005 9.20 14.33 -27.10
CA THR A 1005 10.17 14.52 -28.20
C THR A 1005 9.60 15.28 -29.38
N TYR A 1006 10.46 16.02 -30.08
CA TYR A 1006 10.13 16.71 -31.32
C TYR A 1006 10.33 15.79 -32.52
N TYR A 1007 9.44 15.93 -33.49
CA TYR A 1007 9.44 15.21 -34.76
C TYR A 1007 9.50 16.19 -35.93
N TYR A 1008 10.17 15.75 -37.00
CA TYR A 1008 10.17 16.40 -38.30
C TYR A 1008 9.86 15.34 -39.35
N ASN A 1009 8.84 15.54 -40.18
CA ASN A 1009 8.41 14.56 -41.19
C ASN A 1009 8.22 13.13 -40.64
N ASN A 1010 7.61 12.99 -39.46
CA ASN A 1010 7.42 11.72 -38.72
C ASN A 1010 8.70 11.02 -38.25
N GLU A 1011 9.87 11.64 -38.35
CA GLU A 1011 11.10 11.16 -37.74
C GLU A 1011 11.39 11.90 -36.43
N LYS A 1012 11.81 11.16 -35.41
CA LYS A 1012 12.21 11.75 -34.13
C LYS A 1012 13.52 12.53 -34.32
N VAL A 1013 13.53 13.79 -33.90
CA VAL A 1013 14.68 14.69 -34.05
C VAL A 1013 15.20 15.27 -32.73
N SER A 1014 14.51 15.07 -31.61
CA SER A 1014 15.02 15.44 -30.28
C SER A 1014 15.10 14.26 -29.32
N GLU A 1015 15.92 14.38 -28.28
CA GLU A 1015 16.03 13.37 -27.21
C GLU A 1015 16.37 14.04 -25.87
N TYR A 1016 15.69 13.59 -24.81
CA TYR A 1016 15.97 13.98 -23.43
C TYR A 1016 16.69 12.85 -22.67
N PHE A 1017 17.70 13.20 -21.87
CA PHE A 1017 18.27 12.30 -20.86
C PHE A 1017 18.14 12.96 -19.49
N ILE A 1018 17.15 12.51 -18.72
CA ILE A 1018 16.83 13.09 -17.41
C ILE A 1018 16.87 12.02 -16.33
N ASN A 1019 17.47 12.35 -15.19
CA ASN A 1019 17.38 11.64 -13.93
C ASN A 1019 17.30 12.66 -12.77
N GLY A 1020 17.24 12.19 -11.51
CA GLY A 1020 17.05 13.07 -10.35
C GLY A 1020 18.13 14.16 -10.11
N SER A 1021 19.27 14.13 -10.81
CA SER A 1021 20.37 15.11 -10.69
C SER A 1021 20.85 15.71 -12.01
N ASP A 1022 20.46 15.13 -13.14
CA ASP A 1022 21.00 15.42 -14.47
C ASP A 1022 19.88 15.64 -15.49
N HIS A 1023 20.11 16.55 -16.44
CA HIS A 1023 19.19 16.85 -17.53
C HIS A 1023 19.97 17.17 -18.80
N PHE A 1024 19.70 16.50 -19.91
CA PHE A 1024 20.31 16.82 -21.21
C PHE A 1024 19.27 16.81 -22.32
N PHE A 1025 19.30 17.82 -23.18
CA PHE A 1025 18.45 17.94 -24.37
C PHE A 1025 19.32 18.00 -25.63
N TYR A 1026 19.10 17.04 -26.52
CA TYR A 1026 19.80 16.95 -27.81
C TYR A 1026 18.84 17.17 -28.97
N LEU A 1027 19.36 17.80 -30.02
CA LEU A 1027 18.68 17.94 -31.32
C LEU A 1027 19.53 17.30 -32.42
N ARG A 1028 18.89 16.64 -33.38
CA ARG A 1028 19.56 16.02 -34.53
C ARG A 1028 20.26 17.10 -35.36
N LYS A 1029 21.49 16.81 -35.80
CA LYS A 1029 22.39 17.79 -36.45
C LYS A 1029 21.75 18.49 -37.65
N ASP A 1030 21.06 17.76 -38.51
CA ASP A 1030 20.39 18.30 -39.71
C ASP A 1030 19.35 19.37 -39.38
N ILE A 1031 18.65 19.23 -38.25
CA ILE A 1031 17.68 20.23 -37.79
C ILE A 1031 18.40 21.47 -37.25
N VAL A 1032 19.50 21.30 -36.51
CA VAL A 1032 20.33 22.43 -36.07
C VAL A 1032 20.86 23.21 -37.28
N ASP A 1033 21.39 22.51 -38.28
CA ASP A 1033 21.90 23.12 -39.52
C ASP A 1033 20.80 23.91 -40.26
N ALA A 1034 19.57 23.38 -40.29
CA ALA A 1034 18.42 24.08 -40.85
C ALA A 1034 18.07 25.36 -40.07
N ILE A 1035 18.10 25.33 -38.73
CA ILE A 1035 17.88 26.51 -37.88
C ILE A 1035 18.93 27.58 -38.19
N LEU A 1036 20.21 27.21 -38.20
CA LEU A 1036 21.32 28.14 -38.48
C LEU A 1036 21.17 28.81 -39.85
N SER A 1037 20.80 28.03 -40.88
CA SER A 1037 20.58 28.55 -42.23
C SER A 1037 19.38 29.50 -42.31
N ILE A 1038 18.27 29.22 -41.63
CA ILE A 1038 17.04 30.03 -41.70
C ILE A 1038 17.23 31.40 -41.04
N TYR A 1039 17.98 31.44 -39.94
CA TYR A 1039 18.23 32.66 -39.19
C TYR A 1039 19.53 33.37 -39.60
N ASN A 1040 20.33 32.79 -40.50
CA ASN A 1040 21.62 33.31 -40.95
C ASN A 1040 22.60 33.57 -39.79
N VAL A 1041 22.71 32.57 -38.91
CA VAL A 1041 23.46 32.63 -37.64
C VAL A 1041 24.37 31.43 -37.46
N LYS A 1042 25.22 31.48 -36.43
CA LYS A 1042 25.98 30.33 -35.93
C LYS A 1042 25.57 29.99 -34.51
N LEU A 1043 25.86 28.76 -34.10
CA LEU A 1043 25.60 28.29 -32.74
C LEU A 1043 26.82 28.55 -31.86
N TYR A 1044 26.62 29.30 -30.79
CA TYR A 1044 27.56 29.43 -29.69
C TYR A 1044 27.22 28.40 -28.61
N HIS A 1045 28.19 27.67 -28.09
CA HIS A 1045 28.00 26.72 -27.00
C HIS A 1045 29.02 26.96 -25.89
N ARG A 1046 28.56 27.25 -24.68
CA ARG A 1046 29.39 27.37 -23.49
C ARG A 1046 29.30 26.11 -22.66
N ILE A 1047 30.46 25.53 -22.36
CA ILE A 1047 30.61 24.48 -21.35
C ILE A 1047 31.14 25.13 -20.09
N TYR A 1048 30.51 24.82 -18.97
CA TYR A 1048 30.88 25.36 -17.66
C TYR A 1048 31.02 24.23 -16.66
N GLU A 1049 32.07 24.28 -15.86
CA GLU A 1049 32.35 23.34 -14.80
C GLU A 1049 32.62 24.11 -13.50
N ARG A 1050 31.91 23.75 -12.44
CA ARG A 1050 32.06 24.34 -11.11
C ARG A 1050 32.30 23.26 -10.07
N ARG A 1051 33.37 23.43 -9.29
CA ARG A 1051 33.72 22.58 -8.15
C ARG A 1051 33.65 23.38 -6.87
N ILE A 1052 32.95 22.85 -5.86
CA ILE A 1052 32.77 23.49 -4.55
C ILE A 1052 33.10 22.51 -3.43
N ILE A 1053 33.86 22.99 -2.43
CA ILE A 1053 34.06 22.33 -1.15
C ILE A 1053 33.28 23.09 -0.07
N THR A 1054 32.22 22.48 0.45
CA THR A 1054 31.24 23.18 1.31
C THR A 1054 31.58 23.16 2.82
N SER A 1055 32.37 22.19 3.32
CA SER A 1055 32.79 22.14 4.73
C SER A 1055 34.28 21.82 4.95
N LYS A 1056 34.83 22.20 6.11
CA LYS A 1056 36.18 21.81 6.58
C LYS A 1056 36.03 20.78 7.71
N SER A 1057 36.49 19.54 7.50
CA SER A 1057 36.75 18.60 8.60
C SER A 1057 38.07 18.99 9.31
N LYS A 1058 38.22 18.62 10.59
CA LYS A 1058 39.47 18.84 11.34
C LYS A 1058 40.65 18.02 10.81
N ASP A 1059 40.36 16.95 10.08
CA ASP A 1059 41.36 16.07 9.45
C ASP A 1059 41.68 16.45 8.00
N MET A 1060 41.12 17.57 7.50
CA MET A 1060 41.45 18.05 6.16
C MET A 1060 42.78 18.81 6.15
N PRO A 1061 43.67 18.54 5.16
CA PRO A 1061 44.81 19.41 4.90
C PRO A 1061 44.34 20.84 4.65
N GLU A 1062 45.23 21.83 4.82
CA GLU A 1062 44.89 23.22 4.52
C GLU A 1062 44.51 23.34 3.05
N ILE A 1063 43.23 23.62 2.77
CA ILE A 1063 42.70 23.78 1.41
C ILE A 1063 42.62 25.29 1.12
N PRO A 1064 43.57 25.87 0.36
CA PRO A 1064 43.58 27.30 0.05
C PRO A 1064 42.45 27.71 -0.90
N GLU A 1065 42.07 26.83 -1.83
CA GLU A 1065 41.00 27.05 -2.82
C GLU A 1065 39.83 26.10 -2.52
N LYS A 1066 38.66 26.65 -2.21
CA LYS A 1066 37.43 25.87 -1.96
C LYS A 1066 36.48 25.89 -3.15
N PHE A 1067 36.89 26.55 -4.21
CA PHE A 1067 36.08 26.90 -5.34
C PHE A 1067 36.97 26.95 -6.56
N ALA A 1068 36.53 26.30 -7.63
CA ALA A 1068 37.16 26.40 -8.94
C ALA A 1068 36.08 26.38 -10.00
N GLU A 1069 36.28 27.20 -11.03
CA GLU A 1069 35.44 27.28 -12.22
C GLU A 1069 36.31 27.13 -13.46
N TYR A 1070 35.80 26.42 -14.45
CA TYR A 1070 36.41 26.29 -15.76
C TYR A 1070 35.33 26.55 -16.80
N GLU A 1071 35.70 27.23 -17.89
CA GLU A 1071 34.81 27.55 -19.01
C GLU A 1071 35.47 27.28 -20.34
N ILE A 1072 34.71 26.75 -21.30
CA ILE A 1072 35.12 26.60 -22.69
C ILE A 1072 33.99 27.06 -23.61
N ASP A 1073 34.36 27.90 -24.56
CA ASP A 1073 33.48 28.45 -25.58
C ASP A 1073 33.72 27.77 -26.93
N LEU A 1074 32.64 27.33 -27.57
CA LEU A 1074 32.66 26.65 -28.86
C LEU A 1074 31.75 27.38 -29.86
N PHE A 1075 32.19 27.49 -31.11
CA PHE A 1075 31.32 27.86 -32.22
C PHE A 1075 31.05 26.66 -33.13
N TYR A 1076 29.82 26.59 -33.63
CA TYR A 1076 29.38 25.63 -34.62
C TYR A 1076 28.61 26.34 -35.74
N ASP A 1077 29.08 26.19 -36.98
CA ASP A 1077 28.60 26.89 -38.18
C ASP A 1077 28.12 25.93 -39.28
N GLY A 1078 27.88 24.66 -38.95
CA GLY A 1078 27.47 23.61 -39.89
C GLY A 1078 28.62 22.81 -40.52
N ASN A 1079 29.87 23.28 -40.42
CA ASN A 1079 31.07 22.52 -40.81
C ASN A 1079 31.73 21.85 -39.59
N ILE A 1080 32.46 20.75 -39.81
CA ILE A 1080 33.02 19.90 -38.74
C ILE A 1080 34.13 20.61 -37.91
N ASP A 1081 34.64 21.75 -38.37
CA ASP A 1081 35.72 22.48 -37.68
C ASP A 1081 35.17 23.35 -36.54
N VAL A 1082 34.98 22.73 -35.38
CA VAL A 1082 34.74 23.44 -34.10
C VAL A 1082 36.00 24.22 -33.74
N ASN A 1083 35.96 25.55 -33.90
CA ASN A 1083 37.06 26.44 -33.48
C ASN A 1083 37.14 26.49 -31.94
N ILE A 1084 38.31 26.14 -31.38
CA ILE A 1084 38.58 26.05 -29.93
C ILE A 1084 39.39 27.27 -29.50
N LEU A 1085 38.93 27.99 -28.46
CA LEU A 1085 39.75 28.97 -27.78
C LEU A 1085 39.47 28.91 -26.26
N SER A 1086 40.45 28.43 -25.49
CA SER A 1086 40.41 28.44 -24.02
C SER A 1086 40.78 29.83 -23.50
N LYS A 1087 40.02 30.37 -22.54
CA LYS A 1087 40.49 31.45 -21.65
C LYS A 1087 41.13 30.79 -20.42
N GLU A 1088 42.43 31.04 -20.21
CA GLU A 1088 43.13 30.73 -18.95
C GLU A 1088 42.76 31.70 -17.83
#